data_AF-A0A2E7I9S9-F1
#
_entry.id   AF-A0A2E7I9S9-F1
#
_cell.length_a   1.000
_cell.length_b   1.000
_cell.length_c   1.000
_cell.angle_alpha   90.00
_cell.angle_beta   90.00
_cell.angle_gamma   90.00
#
_symmetry.space_group_name_H-M   'P 1'
#
loop_
_entity.id
_entity.type
_entity.pdbx_description
1 polymer ?
#
loop_
_entity_poly.entity_id
_entity_poly.type
_entity_poly.pdbx_seq_one_letter_code
_entity_poly.pdbx_strand_id
1 'polypeptide(L)'
;MFLNIFYKFLSLFLIIILLNNCGGGGKGTPDQLSALPAEEENLSETLDPNTDIFIPKESFETPEYKNQWGLKFINASDAYSYGASGKGVVIGVVDEALDWGHHEFLRENILHPDSVLTYSGNREPTALEKFHGTATSSIIAGRKDDEPVDRNMHGVAYNAQILFIAIELGSPPSDGEYEPIDIPAFSWERYDEQESKFYKELSSKSDVINNSFGFTGQITDYSKETLQNTFPKLINTFASEQETIFVWSAGNYNGIRDTEGGKVDATDPGILAGLGYYFPELTKNNVAVVAVDQEGDIADFSNRCGVAKDFCIAAPGVKVPLAIPNNLFNSLSDKEKNNFNENVLNYLEDHPSEAYLLGSGTSFSAPHVTGAIAVLKELFNDNLSSVQILERLFNTANKEGKYSDKEIYGQGLLDLKTASSPVGSTLFYSGPNIYSDIIPTFSSYVSTSKSFGDALKNSLDETRLSVFDALGAPFSIPATSLVKNIIPSSNTMKRLFNFKEKKYGYISSNGFEYYSSWKRFLTSTGVETNKIDFAEINFHKKNSSFSFSYGKNPSTNFLDTSEELLIYKSFYDKEALTNPWLNLVEEGYSLGFSNKLNTLYFDLNIFSGFKRDEDWFLKPNFYFDKNKNESKGFYLTLRNNILSKVMLGYTIGLLETNNGLFDNSFNGAFDIIEDSKSFFSSISFKSAFVNDWGFIGSLNHADISNISSDKFIRNISDLEEFSFDIALIKKSFFKKNDLLSFRIKQDPRIENTQISFYFPEGRDPSGSINFKSVNLPIKPSGREINLETSWSFQNENKKYYINLNLIRDKAHIKTNNIELNFIFAHQRFF
;
A
#
# COMPACT_ATOMS: atom_id res chain seq x y z
N MET A 1 52.35 33.71 -29.34
CA MET A 1 52.38 33.77 -27.86
C MET A 1 51.05 33.31 -27.22
N PHE A 2 49.87 33.59 -27.81
CA PHE A 2 48.56 33.07 -27.36
C PHE A 2 48.40 31.54 -27.51
N LEU A 3 48.90 30.94 -28.61
CA LEU A 3 48.81 29.48 -28.83
C LEU A 3 49.61 28.66 -27.79
N ASN A 4 50.75 29.17 -27.33
CA ASN A 4 51.66 28.44 -26.42
C ASN A 4 51.18 28.42 -24.96
N ILE A 5 50.28 29.34 -24.57
CA ILE A 5 49.64 29.36 -23.25
C ILE A 5 48.40 28.45 -23.26
N PHE A 6 47.67 28.41 -24.38
CA PHE A 6 46.52 27.53 -24.58
C PHE A 6 46.92 26.04 -24.56
N TYR A 7 48.01 25.67 -25.24
CA TYR A 7 48.53 24.29 -25.22
C TYR A 7 49.07 23.86 -23.83
N LYS A 8 49.65 24.77 -23.05
CA LYS A 8 50.13 24.48 -21.69
C LYS A 8 48.99 24.34 -20.68
N PHE A 9 47.86 25.03 -20.89
CA PHE A 9 46.66 24.86 -20.06
C PHE A 9 45.88 23.59 -20.44
N LEU A 10 45.80 23.25 -21.73
CA LEU A 10 45.18 22.01 -22.21
C LEU A 10 45.93 20.75 -21.70
N SER A 11 47.26 20.82 -21.58
CA SER A 11 48.06 19.74 -20.98
C SER A 11 47.89 19.61 -19.46
N LEU A 12 47.51 20.69 -18.75
CA LEU A 12 47.19 20.64 -17.32
C LEU A 12 45.77 20.09 -17.09
N PHE A 13 44.85 20.37 -18.02
CA PHE A 13 43.46 19.90 -17.99
C PHE A 13 43.35 18.39 -18.26
N LEU A 14 44.21 17.83 -19.13
CA LEU A 14 44.26 16.38 -19.38
C LEU A 14 44.83 15.55 -18.22
N ILE A 15 45.67 16.14 -17.36
CA ILE A 15 46.28 15.43 -16.22
C ILE A 15 45.28 15.26 -15.06
N ILE A 16 44.28 16.14 -14.94
CA ILE A 16 43.26 16.05 -13.89
C ILE A 16 42.18 15.01 -14.25
N ILE A 17 41.91 14.79 -15.54
CA ILE A 17 40.94 13.77 -16.01
C ILE A 17 41.50 12.34 -15.88
N LEU A 18 42.83 12.16 -15.79
CA LEU A 18 43.48 10.85 -15.70
C LEU A 18 43.68 10.30 -14.26
N LEU A 19 43.26 11.02 -13.21
CA LEU A 19 43.41 10.57 -11.81
C LEU A 19 42.16 9.90 -11.21
N ASN A 20 41.08 9.68 -11.97
CA ASN A 20 39.86 9.04 -11.48
C ASN A 20 39.73 7.53 -11.77
N ASN A 21 40.81 6.84 -12.14
CA ASN A 21 40.81 5.38 -12.29
C ASN A 21 41.89 4.72 -11.43
N CYS A 22 41.57 4.50 -10.16
CA CYS A 22 42.07 3.37 -9.34
C CYS A 22 41.47 3.46 -7.94
N GLY A 23 40.52 2.58 -7.64
CA GLY A 23 39.90 2.47 -6.32
C GLY A 23 39.12 1.16 -6.19
N GLY A 24 39.82 0.03 -6.33
CA GLY A 24 39.25 -1.30 -6.13
C GLY A 24 38.76 -1.51 -4.70
N GLY A 25 37.52 -1.97 -4.56
CA GLY A 25 36.87 -2.26 -3.29
C GLY A 25 37.44 -3.51 -2.62
N GLY A 26 38.10 -3.31 -1.48
CA GLY A 26 38.39 -4.37 -0.50
C GLY A 26 37.24 -4.48 0.50
N LYS A 27 36.67 -5.68 0.60
CA LYS A 27 35.73 -6.07 1.64
C LYS A 27 36.43 -6.04 3.01
N GLY A 28 35.93 -5.22 3.93
CA GLY A 28 36.34 -5.19 5.33
C GLY A 28 35.15 -4.76 6.19
N THR A 29 34.63 -5.71 6.97
CA THR A 29 33.62 -5.51 8.01
C THR A 29 34.09 -4.51 9.06
N PRO A 30 33.28 -3.50 9.44
CA PRO A 30 33.51 -2.74 10.67
C PRO A 30 32.75 -3.39 11.83
N ASP A 31 33.51 -3.72 12.87
CA ASP A 31 33.01 -4.07 14.19
C ASP A 31 32.24 -2.90 14.85
N GLN A 32 31.33 -3.31 15.72
CA GLN A 32 30.35 -2.51 16.45
C GLN A 32 30.96 -1.38 17.29
N LEU A 33 30.31 -0.21 17.26
CA LEU A 33 30.35 0.77 18.36
C LEU A 33 29.03 1.56 18.45
N SER A 34 28.24 1.16 19.44
CA SER A 34 27.23 1.90 20.23
C SER A 34 26.28 2.85 19.48
N ALA A 35 25.10 2.33 19.15
CA ALA A 35 23.90 3.13 18.89
C ALA A 35 23.40 3.79 20.19
N LEU A 36 23.16 5.09 20.15
CA LEU A 36 22.27 5.77 21.09
C LEU A 36 20.81 5.48 20.69
N PRO A 37 19.86 5.50 21.64
CA PRO A 37 18.50 5.02 21.40
C PRO A 37 17.80 5.92 20.37
N ALA A 38 17.26 5.30 19.32
CA ALA A 38 16.27 5.94 18.49
C ALA A 38 15.01 6.16 19.34
N GLU A 39 14.52 7.39 19.34
CA GLU A 39 13.22 7.75 19.90
C GLU A 39 12.16 7.03 19.05
N GLU A 40 11.48 6.05 19.63
CA GLU A 40 10.35 5.34 19.01
C GLU A 40 9.22 6.33 18.75
N GLU A 41 9.19 6.96 17.58
CA GLU A 41 7.92 7.38 17.00
C GLU A 41 7.16 6.11 16.62
N ASN A 42 6.11 5.82 17.39
CA ASN A 42 5.10 4.80 17.10
C ASN A 42 4.50 5.03 15.71
N LEU A 43 5.16 4.52 14.67
CA LEU A 43 4.61 4.29 13.34
C LEU A 43 4.14 2.84 13.27
N SER A 44 3.11 2.53 14.05
CA SER A 44 2.26 1.35 13.88
C SER A 44 0.84 1.84 13.63
N GLU A 45 0.65 2.55 12.53
CA GLU A 45 -0.63 2.49 11.83
C GLU A 45 -0.42 1.53 10.68
N THR A 46 -0.95 0.32 10.85
CA THR A 46 -1.18 -0.61 9.76
C THR A 46 -2.06 0.13 8.74
N LEU A 47 -1.45 0.55 7.63
CA LEU A 47 -2.15 1.15 6.50
C LEU A 47 -3.19 0.14 6.03
N ASP A 48 -4.47 0.43 6.28
CA ASP A 48 -5.57 -0.37 5.76
C ASP A 48 -5.70 -0.11 4.25
N PRO A 49 -5.41 -1.09 3.39
CA PRO A 49 -5.36 -0.90 1.96
C PRO A 49 -6.69 -0.42 1.34
N ASN A 50 -7.86 -0.63 1.96
CA ASN A 50 -9.14 -0.55 1.26
C ASN A 50 -10.06 0.65 1.63
N THR A 51 -9.54 1.87 1.80
CA THR A 51 -10.30 3.01 2.39
C THR A 51 -11.60 3.50 1.70
N ASP A 52 -11.95 3.05 0.49
CA ASP A 52 -13.26 3.37 -0.15
C ASP A 52 -14.19 2.14 -0.35
N ILE A 53 -13.73 0.94 0.00
CA ILE A 53 -14.54 -0.29 0.08
C ILE A 53 -14.72 -0.72 1.55
N PHE A 54 -13.93 -0.13 2.46
CA PHE A 54 -13.99 -0.43 3.88
C PHE A 54 -15.25 0.14 4.51
N ILE A 55 -16.24 -0.72 4.70
CA ILE A 55 -17.44 -0.40 5.48
C ILE A 55 -17.13 -0.80 6.92
N PRO A 56 -17.28 0.09 7.93
CA PRO A 56 -17.03 -0.25 9.33
C PRO A 56 -17.76 -1.54 9.71
N LYS A 57 -17.04 -2.52 10.25
CA LYS A 57 -17.59 -3.85 10.51
C LYS A 57 -18.80 -3.83 11.44
N GLU A 58 -18.86 -2.84 12.32
CA GLU A 58 -19.98 -2.61 13.24
C GLU A 58 -21.31 -2.41 12.52
N SER A 59 -21.29 -1.98 11.25
CA SER A 59 -22.49 -1.87 10.40
C SER A 59 -23.12 -3.22 10.06
N PHE A 60 -22.35 -4.31 10.11
CA PHE A 60 -22.82 -5.66 9.89
C PHE A 60 -23.12 -6.42 11.19
N GLU A 61 -22.75 -5.87 12.36
CA GLU A 61 -23.00 -6.50 13.67
C GLU A 61 -24.43 -6.21 14.19
N THR A 62 -25.40 -6.52 13.34
CA THR A 62 -26.84 -6.31 13.51
C THR A 62 -27.45 -7.31 14.50
N PRO A 63 -28.74 -7.19 14.89
CA PRO A 63 -29.39 -8.16 15.76
C PRO A 63 -29.38 -9.60 15.20
N GLU A 64 -29.73 -9.79 13.92
CA GLU A 64 -29.60 -11.06 13.17
C GLU A 64 -28.16 -11.63 13.25
N TYR A 65 -27.12 -10.79 13.04
CA TYR A 65 -25.72 -11.21 13.18
C TYR A 65 -25.42 -11.74 14.59
N LYS A 66 -25.92 -11.04 15.61
CA LYS A 66 -25.68 -11.40 17.03
C LYS A 66 -26.46 -12.64 17.46
N ASN A 67 -27.61 -12.91 16.84
CA ASN A 67 -28.40 -14.10 17.11
C ASN A 67 -27.65 -15.35 16.64
N GLN A 68 -27.01 -15.31 15.47
CA GLN A 68 -26.10 -16.37 15.00
C GLN A 68 -24.69 -16.18 15.55
N TRP A 69 -24.48 -16.65 16.79
CA TRP A 69 -23.19 -16.58 17.49
C TRP A 69 -22.00 -17.08 16.65
N GLY A 70 -22.23 -18.05 15.75
CA GLY A 70 -21.22 -18.60 14.85
C GLY A 70 -20.58 -17.55 13.96
N LEU A 71 -21.32 -16.52 13.52
CA LEU A 71 -20.79 -15.42 12.70
C LEU A 71 -19.75 -14.60 13.44
N LYS A 72 -20.03 -14.29 14.71
CA LYS A 72 -19.08 -13.61 15.59
C LYS A 72 -17.87 -14.50 15.88
N PHE A 73 -18.12 -15.79 16.11
CA PHE A 73 -17.07 -16.74 16.48
C PHE A 73 -16.02 -16.94 15.38
N ILE A 74 -16.44 -16.88 14.10
CA ILE A 74 -15.56 -16.99 12.94
C ILE A 74 -15.07 -15.62 12.41
N ASN A 75 -15.37 -14.53 13.12
CA ASN A 75 -15.03 -13.15 12.73
C ASN A 75 -15.58 -12.74 11.34
N ALA A 76 -16.83 -13.10 11.03
CA ALA A 76 -17.40 -12.87 9.70
C ALA A 76 -17.55 -11.39 9.33
N SER A 77 -17.80 -10.50 10.30
CA SER A 77 -17.99 -9.06 10.06
C SER A 77 -16.73 -8.36 9.54
N ASP A 78 -15.54 -8.87 9.87
CA ASP A 78 -14.29 -8.35 9.33
C ASP A 78 -14.19 -8.63 7.80
N ALA A 79 -14.66 -9.77 7.30
CA ALA A 79 -14.69 -10.00 5.85
C ALA A 79 -15.75 -9.15 5.13
N TYR A 80 -16.89 -8.91 5.79
CA TYR A 80 -17.92 -8.00 5.27
C TYR A 80 -17.42 -6.57 5.17
N SER A 81 -16.52 -6.16 6.07
CA SER A 81 -15.88 -4.84 6.02
C SER A 81 -15.04 -4.65 4.76
N TYR A 82 -14.52 -5.73 4.16
CA TYR A 82 -13.85 -5.72 2.86
C TYR A 82 -14.81 -5.77 1.66
N GLY A 83 -16.12 -5.70 1.90
CA GLY A 83 -17.16 -5.69 0.86
C GLY A 83 -17.56 -7.07 0.36
N ALA A 84 -17.03 -8.16 0.93
CA ALA A 84 -17.35 -9.52 0.52
C ALA A 84 -18.54 -10.07 1.33
N SER A 85 -19.51 -10.69 0.66
CA SER A 85 -20.76 -11.22 1.22
C SER A 85 -21.21 -12.55 0.59
N GLY A 86 -20.39 -13.12 -0.28
CA GLY A 86 -20.68 -14.28 -1.13
C GLY A 86 -21.37 -13.94 -2.46
N LYS A 87 -21.51 -12.67 -2.81
CA LYS A 87 -22.21 -12.23 -4.02
C LYS A 87 -21.53 -12.78 -5.28
N GLY A 88 -22.34 -13.28 -6.21
CA GLY A 88 -21.84 -13.83 -7.48
C GLY A 88 -21.32 -15.26 -7.39
N VAL A 89 -21.26 -15.85 -6.20
CA VAL A 89 -20.86 -17.25 -5.98
C VAL A 89 -22.09 -18.15 -5.97
N VAL A 90 -22.02 -19.27 -6.68
CA VAL A 90 -23.07 -20.30 -6.67
C VAL A 90 -22.67 -21.44 -5.74
N ILE A 91 -23.48 -21.67 -4.72
CA ILE A 91 -23.26 -22.71 -3.72
C ILE A 91 -24.20 -23.87 -4.00
N GLY A 92 -23.63 -25.03 -4.33
CA GLY A 92 -24.37 -26.28 -4.39
C GLY A 92 -24.70 -26.75 -2.98
N VAL A 93 -25.96 -27.09 -2.70
CA VAL A 93 -26.37 -27.69 -1.42
C VAL A 93 -27.07 -29.00 -1.72
N VAL A 94 -26.47 -30.10 -1.26
CA VAL A 94 -27.04 -31.45 -1.41
C VAL A 94 -27.50 -31.89 -0.03
N ASP A 95 -28.82 -31.95 0.16
CA ASP A 95 -29.45 -32.19 1.46
C ASP A 95 -30.89 -32.72 1.29
N GLU A 96 -31.60 -33.01 2.39
CA GLU A 96 -32.93 -33.65 2.37
C GLU A 96 -33.95 -32.88 1.52
N ALA A 97 -34.32 -31.68 1.94
CA ALA A 97 -35.17 -30.78 1.18
C ALA A 97 -35.06 -29.34 1.72
N LEU A 98 -35.57 -28.37 0.95
CA LEU A 98 -35.53 -26.95 1.28
C LEU A 98 -36.95 -26.36 1.28
N ASP A 99 -37.30 -25.65 2.35
CA ASP A 99 -38.41 -24.72 2.34
C ASP A 99 -37.94 -23.33 1.89
N TRP A 100 -37.88 -23.14 0.58
CA TRP A 100 -37.47 -21.87 -0.02
C TRP A 100 -38.48 -20.73 0.20
N GLY A 101 -39.67 -21.04 0.73
CA GLY A 101 -40.66 -20.03 1.12
C GLY A 101 -40.42 -19.43 2.52
N HIS A 102 -39.42 -19.94 3.26
CA HIS A 102 -39.06 -19.40 4.57
C HIS A 102 -38.49 -17.98 4.44
N HIS A 103 -38.71 -17.15 5.47
CA HIS A 103 -38.26 -15.75 5.55
C HIS A 103 -36.81 -15.57 5.08
N GLU A 104 -35.88 -16.38 5.57
CA GLU A 104 -34.45 -16.36 5.21
C GLU A 104 -34.15 -16.46 3.69
N PHE A 105 -35.09 -16.96 2.89
CA PHE A 105 -34.91 -17.15 1.45
C PHE A 105 -35.77 -16.21 0.59
N LEU A 106 -36.42 -15.20 1.19
CA LEU A 106 -37.22 -14.22 0.47
C LEU A 106 -36.37 -13.07 -0.11
N ARG A 107 -35.39 -13.41 -0.95
CA ARG A 107 -34.54 -12.46 -1.69
C ARG A 107 -34.53 -12.80 -3.17
N GLU A 108 -34.49 -11.78 -4.02
CA GLU A 108 -34.31 -11.98 -5.46
C GLU A 108 -33.01 -12.76 -5.73
N ASN A 109 -33.07 -13.70 -6.69
CA ASN A 109 -31.94 -14.50 -7.16
C ASN A 109 -31.22 -15.33 -6.08
N ILE A 110 -31.83 -15.60 -4.92
CA ILE A 110 -31.22 -16.50 -3.92
C ILE A 110 -31.21 -17.95 -4.36
N LEU A 111 -32.23 -18.41 -5.09
CA LEU A 111 -32.30 -19.79 -5.58
C LEU A 111 -31.89 -19.84 -7.05
N HIS A 112 -30.98 -20.74 -7.39
CA HIS A 112 -30.55 -20.99 -8.76
C HIS A 112 -31.68 -21.72 -9.54
N PRO A 113 -31.93 -21.38 -10.82
CA PRO A 113 -33.01 -21.97 -11.63
C PRO A 113 -32.95 -23.50 -11.76
N ASP A 114 -31.74 -24.06 -11.75
CA ASP A 114 -31.52 -25.51 -11.85
C ASP A 114 -31.74 -26.27 -10.52
N SER A 115 -32.21 -25.59 -9.46
CA SER A 115 -32.47 -26.23 -8.18
C SER A 115 -33.58 -27.27 -8.30
N VAL A 116 -33.36 -28.41 -7.65
CA VAL A 116 -34.32 -29.52 -7.58
C VAL A 116 -34.86 -29.57 -6.16
N LEU A 117 -36.12 -29.16 -5.98
CA LEU A 117 -36.76 -29.03 -4.66
C LEU A 117 -37.70 -30.19 -4.33
N THR A 118 -37.88 -31.13 -5.25
CA THR A 118 -38.75 -32.29 -5.13
C THR A 118 -37.95 -33.57 -5.23
N TYR A 119 -38.42 -34.64 -4.59
CA TYR A 119 -37.79 -35.95 -4.70
C TYR A 119 -38.08 -36.64 -6.03
N SER A 120 -37.47 -37.83 -6.18
CA SER A 120 -37.67 -38.68 -7.35
C SER A 120 -39.15 -38.88 -7.66
N GLY A 121 -39.52 -38.76 -8.94
CA GLY A 121 -40.91 -38.83 -9.38
C GLY A 121 -41.77 -37.60 -9.03
N ASN A 122 -41.16 -36.44 -8.74
CA ASN A 122 -41.82 -35.19 -8.35
C ASN A 122 -42.62 -35.32 -7.05
N ARG A 123 -42.13 -36.12 -6.09
CA ARG A 123 -42.74 -36.19 -4.75
C ARG A 123 -42.37 -34.93 -3.97
N GLU A 124 -43.40 -34.20 -3.53
CA GLU A 124 -43.23 -33.05 -2.65
C GLU A 124 -42.75 -33.50 -1.25
N PRO A 125 -41.64 -32.94 -0.75
CA PRO A 125 -41.19 -33.18 0.61
C PRO A 125 -42.14 -32.57 1.65
N THR A 126 -42.36 -33.27 2.76
CA THR A 126 -43.05 -32.77 3.94
C THR A 126 -42.26 -31.65 4.61
N ALA A 127 -42.89 -30.86 5.48
CA ALA A 127 -42.18 -29.80 6.19
C ALA A 127 -41.10 -30.37 7.15
N LEU A 128 -41.29 -31.59 7.69
CA LEU A 128 -40.25 -32.28 8.46
C LEU A 128 -39.05 -32.67 7.59
N GLU A 129 -39.28 -33.22 6.40
CA GLU A 129 -38.21 -33.55 5.44
C GLU A 129 -37.48 -32.29 4.93
N LYS A 130 -38.13 -31.12 4.94
CA LYS A 130 -37.51 -29.82 4.60
C LYS A 130 -36.64 -29.26 5.73
N PHE A 131 -36.68 -29.82 6.93
CA PHE A 131 -36.05 -29.23 8.10
C PHE A 131 -34.54 -29.06 7.93
N HIS A 132 -33.84 -30.15 7.62
CA HIS A 132 -32.38 -30.18 7.66
C HIS A 132 -31.77 -29.29 6.57
N GLY A 133 -32.25 -29.40 5.33
CA GLY A 133 -31.77 -28.57 4.23
C GLY A 133 -32.11 -27.08 4.38
N THR A 134 -33.26 -26.73 4.98
CA THR A 134 -33.62 -25.33 5.32
C THR A 134 -32.64 -24.77 6.35
N ALA A 135 -32.36 -25.53 7.41
CA ALA A 135 -31.43 -25.16 8.47
C ALA A 135 -29.99 -25.00 7.96
N THR A 136 -29.49 -25.95 7.17
CA THR A 136 -28.16 -25.89 6.54
C THR A 136 -28.06 -24.68 5.63
N SER A 137 -29.05 -24.48 4.75
CA SER A 137 -29.05 -23.37 3.78
C SER A 137 -29.11 -22.00 4.43
N SER A 138 -29.79 -21.83 5.57
CA SER A 138 -29.88 -20.54 6.26
C SER A 138 -28.56 -20.13 6.90
N ILE A 139 -27.78 -21.09 7.41
CA ILE A 139 -26.42 -20.84 7.92
C ILE A 139 -25.49 -20.37 6.79
N ILE A 140 -25.65 -20.94 5.58
CA ILE A 140 -24.83 -20.56 4.42
C ILE A 140 -25.22 -19.18 3.91
N ALA A 141 -26.48 -19.00 3.51
CA ALA A 141 -26.89 -17.87 2.68
C ALA A 141 -28.26 -17.28 3.07
N GLY A 142 -28.72 -17.49 4.31
CA GLY A 142 -29.88 -16.77 4.85
C GLY A 142 -29.73 -15.26 4.62
N ARG A 143 -30.79 -14.61 4.14
CA ARG A 143 -30.71 -13.22 3.71
C ARG A 143 -30.48 -12.30 4.91
N LYS A 144 -29.58 -11.36 4.72
CA LYS A 144 -29.42 -10.22 5.62
C LYS A 144 -30.44 -9.14 5.23
N ASP A 145 -31.32 -8.74 6.14
CA ASP A 145 -32.39 -7.77 5.85
C ASP A 145 -32.69 -6.75 6.94
N ASP A 146 -32.05 -6.88 8.11
CA ASP A 146 -32.25 -6.00 9.27
C ASP A 146 -33.70 -5.93 9.80
N GLU A 147 -34.57 -6.88 9.42
CA GLU A 147 -35.96 -6.92 9.90
C GLU A 147 -36.01 -7.32 11.39
N PRO A 148 -36.93 -6.76 12.20
CA PRO A 148 -37.00 -7.02 13.64
C PRO A 148 -37.79 -8.30 13.95
N VAL A 149 -37.42 -9.42 13.34
CA VAL A 149 -38.01 -10.74 13.58
C VAL A 149 -37.34 -11.39 14.78
N ASP A 150 -38.13 -11.93 15.72
CA ASP A 150 -37.58 -12.55 16.93
C ASP A 150 -36.70 -13.77 16.56
N ARG A 151 -35.48 -13.81 17.10
CA ARG A 151 -34.46 -14.85 16.85
C ARG A 151 -34.04 -15.04 15.39
N ASN A 152 -34.29 -14.06 14.51
CA ASN A 152 -33.82 -14.12 13.13
C ASN A 152 -32.31 -14.23 13.02
N MET A 153 -31.82 -14.58 11.83
CA MET A 153 -30.41 -14.79 11.55
C MET A 153 -30.08 -14.28 10.14
N HIS A 154 -28.82 -14.36 9.74
CA HIS A 154 -28.44 -14.28 8.34
C HIS A 154 -27.25 -15.21 8.09
N GLY A 155 -27.10 -15.72 6.87
CA GLY A 155 -26.01 -16.65 6.55
C GLY A 155 -24.63 -16.00 6.54
N VAL A 156 -23.58 -16.84 6.57
CA VAL A 156 -22.19 -16.39 6.43
C VAL A 156 -21.97 -15.70 5.08
N ALA A 157 -22.52 -16.26 4.00
CA ALA A 157 -22.52 -15.75 2.64
C ALA A 157 -23.92 -15.27 2.24
N TYR A 158 -24.47 -14.32 2.99
CA TYR A 158 -25.86 -13.85 2.87
C TYR A 158 -26.24 -13.22 1.51
N ASN A 159 -25.30 -13.04 0.57
CA ASN A 159 -25.55 -12.61 -0.82
C ASN A 159 -25.24 -13.69 -1.88
N ALA A 160 -24.84 -14.89 -1.48
CA ALA A 160 -24.62 -16.00 -2.41
C ALA A 160 -25.92 -16.54 -3.00
N GLN A 161 -25.80 -17.25 -4.12
CA GLN A 161 -26.90 -17.98 -4.74
C GLN A 161 -26.81 -19.47 -4.38
N ILE A 162 -27.94 -20.11 -4.07
CA ILE A 162 -28.05 -21.50 -3.69
C ILE A 162 -28.53 -22.32 -4.89
N LEU A 163 -27.77 -23.32 -5.30
CA LEU A 163 -28.21 -24.41 -6.16
C LEU A 163 -28.55 -25.61 -5.27
N PHE A 164 -29.83 -25.73 -4.91
CA PHE A 164 -30.27 -26.77 -3.98
C PHE A 164 -30.66 -28.05 -4.73
N ILE A 165 -30.19 -29.21 -4.26
CA ILE A 165 -30.58 -30.53 -4.76
C ILE A 165 -31.14 -31.36 -3.61
N ALA A 166 -32.45 -31.62 -3.65
CA ALA A 166 -33.15 -32.47 -2.70
C ALA A 166 -32.84 -33.96 -2.95
N ILE A 167 -32.38 -34.66 -1.91
CA ILE A 167 -32.10 -36.10 -1.93
C ILE A 167 -32.76 -36.82 -0.76
N GLU A 168 -33.21 -38.05 -0.96
CA GLU A 168 -33.82 -38.84 0.11
C GLU A 168 -32.73 -39.43 1.00
N LEU A 169 -32.63 -38.94 2.24
CA LEU A 169 -31.69 -39.45 3.24
C LEU A 169 -32.41 -40.29 4.30
N GLY A 170 -31.64 -41.17 4.94
CA GLY A 170 -32.09 -41.90 6.13
C GLY A 170 -31.87 -41.09 7.40
N SER A 171 -32.55 -41.48 8.48
CA SER A 171 -32.30 -40.90 9.80
C SER A 171 -30.90 -41.27 10.31
N PRO A 172 -30.22 -40.36 11.05
CA PRO A 172 -28.95 -40.69 11.68
C PRO A 172 -29.12 -41.81 12.72
N PRO A 173 -28.09 -42.65 12.94
CA PRO A 173 -28.16 -43.72 13.93
C PRO A 173 -28.30 -43.16 15.35
N SER A 174 -29.22 -43.73 16.13
CA SER A 174 -29.36 -43.47 17.56
C SER A 174 -28.40 -44.32 18.40
N ASP A 175 -28.35 -44.09 19.71
CA ASP A 175 -27.64 -44.96 20.65
C ASP A 175 -28.10 -46.43 20.52
N GLY A 176 -27.16 -47.32 20.22
CA GLY A 176 -27.42 -48.75 19.98
C GLY A 176 -27.70 -49.10 18.51
N GLU A 177 -27.69 -48.12 17.61
CA GLU A 177 -27.96 -48.28 16.17
C GLU A 177 -26.73 -48.00 15.29
N TYR A 178 -25.56 -47.72 15.88
CA TYR A 178 -24.34 -47.52 15.09
C TYR A 178 -23.83 -48.84 14.53
N GLU A 179 -23.89 -48.96 13.21
CA GLU A 179 -23.34 -50.06 12.42
C GLU A 179 -22.66 -49.47 11.17
N PRO A 180 -21.32 -49.53 11.05
CA PRO A 180 -20.63 -49.12 9.83
C PRO A 180 -21.18 -49.87 8.63
N ILE A 181 -21.36 -49.17 7.51
CA ILE A 181 -21.93 -49.80 6.31
C ILE A 181 -21.03 -50.92 5.78
N ASP A 182 -21.58 -52.13 5.59
CA ASP A 182 -20.85 -53.24 4.97
C ASP A 182 -20.75 -53.02 3.45
N ILE A 183 -19.75 -52.23 3.03
CA ILE A 183 -19.56 -51.85 1.62
C ILE A 183 -19.48 -53.11 0.72
N PRO A 184 -18.67 -54.14 1.03
CA PRO A 184 -18.61 -55.37 0.22
C PRO A 184 -19.92 -56.16 0.09
N ALA A 185 -20.89 -55.99 1.00
CA ALA A 185 -22.16 -56.73 0.95
C ALA A 185 -23.11 -56.29 -0.17
N PHE A 186 -22.89 -55.12 -0.78
CA PHE A 186 -23.77 -54.55 -1.81
C PHE A 186 -23.04 -54.29 -3.13
N SER A 187 -23.80 -54.27 -4.24
CA SER A 187 -23.27 -53.80 -5.53
C SER A 187 -23.46 -52.30 -5.66
N TRP A 188 -22.36 -51.56 -5.71
CA TRP A 188 -22.35 -50.10 -5.79
C TRP A 188 -22.14 -49.55 -7.20
N GLU A 189 -21.98 -50.40 -8.22
CA GLU A 189 -21.61 -49.96 -9.58
C GLU A 189 -22.57 -48.91 -10.14
N ARG A 190 -23.88 -49.10 -9.94
CA ARG A 190 -24.90 -48.13 -10.38
C ARG A 190 -24.85 -46.84 -9.56
N TYR A 191 -24.62 -46.94 -8.26
CA TYR A 191 -24.50 -45.78 -7.38
C TYR A 191 -23.28 -44.94 -7.75
N ASP A 192 -22.11 -45.57 -7.84
CA ASP A 192 -20.86 -44.92 -8.27
C ASP A 192 -21.01 -44.21 -9.62
N GLU A 193 -21.70 -44.82 -10.59
CA GLU A 193 -21.97 -44.18 -11.87
C GLU A 193 -22.93 -42.99 -11.78
N GLN A 194 -23.98 -43.09 -10.97
CA GLN A 194 -24.97 -42.02 -10.82
C GLN A 194 -24.38 -40.84 -10.06
N GLU A 195 -23.76 -41.08 -8.91
CA GLU A 195 -23.13 -40.04 -8.09
C GLU A 195 -21.97 -39.36 -8.81
N SER A 196 -21.13 -40.12 -9.52
CA SER A 196 -20.05 -39.55 -10.33
C SER A 196 -20.56 -38.56 -11.38
N LYS A 197 -21.67 -38.89 -12.06
CA LYS A 197 -22.29 -37.98 -13.04
C LYS A 197 -22.98 -36.80 -12.35
N PHE A 198 -23.66 -37.06 -11.23
CA PHE A 198 -24.35 -36.06 -10.44
C PHE A 198 -23.39 -34.97 -9.96
N TYR A 199 -22.32 -35.33 -9.25
CA TYR A 199 -21.34 -34.36 -8.77
C TYR A 199 -20.60 -33.66 -9.90
N LYS A 200 -20.33 -34.34 -11.02
CA LYS A 200 -19.74 -33.70 -12.20
C LYS A 200 -20.65 -32.62 -12.78
N GLU A 201 -21.95 -32.90 -12.90
CA GLU A 201 -22.93 -31.91 -13.37
C GLU A 201 -23.04 -30.75 -12.36
N LEU A 202 -23.12 -31.06 -11.06
CA LEU A 202 -23.24 -30.06 -10.01
C LEU A 202 -22.01 -29.13 -9.95
N SER A 203 -20.81 -29.69 -10.06
CA SER A 203 -19.55 -28.93 -10.15
C SER A 203 -19.52 -27.97 -11.33
N SER A 204 -20.10 -28.34 -12.48
CA SER A 204 -20.16 -27.45 -13.64
C SER A 204 -21.05 -26.21 -13.44
N LYS A 205 -21.85 -26.20 -12.37
CA LYS A 205 -22.82 -25.15 -12.04
C LYS A 205 -22.57 -24.50 -10.67
N SER A 206 -21.57 -24.98 -9.91
CA SER A 206 -21.33 -24.57 -8.53
C SER A 206 -19.86 -24.32 -8.26
N ASP A 207 -19.59 -23.29 -7.47
CA ASP A 207 -18.26 -22.90 -7.03
C ASP A 207 -17.76 -23.69 -5.83
N VAL A 208 -18.69 -24.06 -4.96
CA VAL A 208 -18.49 -24.81 -3.72
C VAL A 208 -19.75 -25.62 -3.46
N ILE A 209 -19.60 -26.84 -2.97
CA ILE A 209 -20.70 -27.76 -2.69
C ILE A 209 -20.67 -28.12 -1.21
N ASN A 210 -21.77 -27.86 -0.51
CA ASN A 210 -21.99 -28.29 0.87
C ASN A 210 -22.71 -29.64 0.90
N ASN A 211 -22.09 -30.60 1.59
CA ASN A 211 -22.66 -31.91 1.87
C ASN A 211 -22.74 -32.10 3.39
N SER A 212 -23.91 -31.81 3.95
CA SER A 212 -24.18 -31.91 5.38
C SER A 212 -24.68 -33.31 5.80
N PHE A 213 -24.22 -34.35 5.09
CA PHE A 213 -24.59 -35.74 5.33
C PHE A 213 -23.38 -36.67 5.12
N GLY A 214 -23.53 -37.93 5.49
CA GLY A 214 -22.53 -38.95 5.25
C GLY A 214 -23.07 -40.36 5.50
N PHE A 215 -22.25 -41.36 5.22
CA PHE A 215 -22.55 -42.74 5.58
C PHE A 215 -22.18 -43.02 7.04
N THR A 216 -22.84 -44.01 7.64
CA THR A 216 -22.40 -44.58 8.92
C THR A 216 -21.08 -45.32 8.72
N GLY A 217 -20.09 -45.04 9.57
CA GLY A 217 -18.72 -45.56 9.45
C GLY A 217 -17.68 -44.45 9.31
N GLN A 218 -16.47 -44.73 9.78
CA GLN A 218 -15.28 -43.88 9.65
C GLN A 218 -14.49 -44.27 8.40
N ILE A 219 -13.68 -43.34 7.86
CA ILE A 219 -12.80 -43.66 6.74
C ILE A 219 -11.84 -44.82 7.05
N THR A 220 -11.40 -44.93 8.31
CA THR A 220 -10.46 -45.94 8.81
C THR A 220 -11.10 -47.32 9.04
N ASP A 221 -12.43 -47.43 8.96
CA ASP A 221 -13.13 -48.72 9.00
C ASP A 221 -12.95 -49.51 7.68
N TYR A 222 -12.44 -48.88 6.63
CA TYR A 222 -12.32 -49.46 5.28
C TYR A 222 -10.90 -49.41 4.74
N SER A 223 -10.51 -50.39 3.93
CA SER A 223 -9.23 -50.34 3.21
C SER A 223 -9.31 -49.43 1.99
N LYS A 224 -8.16 -48.85 1.60
CA LYS A 224 -8.02 -48.13 0.32
C LYS A 224 -8.52 -48.94 -0.87
N GLU A 225 -8.16 -50.23 -0.94
CA GLU A 225 -8.52 -51.12 -2.05
C GLU A 225 -10.03 -51.31 -2.14
N THR A 226 -10.71 -51.48 -0.99
CA THR A 226 -12.18 -51.60 -0.94
C THR A 226 -12.84 -50.36 -1.53
N LEU A 227 -12.45 -49.16 -1.10
CA LEU A 227 -13.05 -47.91 -1.59
C LEU A 227 -12.71 -47.64 -3.06
N GLN A 228 -11.45 -47.88 -3.47
CA GLN A 228 -11.00 -47.67 -4.83
C GLN A 228 -11.71 -48.60 -5.83
N ASN A 229 -11.95 -49.86 -5.45
CA ASN A 229 -12.64 -50.82 -6.31
C ASN A 229 -14.16 -50.58 -6.34
N THR A 230 -14.72 -50.01 -5.27
CA THR A 230 -16.17 -49.80 -5.15
C THR A 230 -16.64 -48.47 -5.75
N PHE A 231 -15.89 -47.38 -5.53
CA PHE A 231 -16.25 -46.03 -5.95
C PHE A 231 -15.23 -45.37 -6.91
N PRO A 232 -14.67 -46.09 -7.91
CA PRO A 232 -13.62 -45.54 -8.76
C PRO A 232 -14.09 -44.33 -9.58
N LYS A 233 -15.34 -44.28 -10.05
CA LYS A 233 -15.82 -43.17 -10.88
C LYS A 233 -16.00 -41.90 -10.04
N LEU A 234 -16.56 -42.04 -8.84
CA LEU A 234 -16.78 -40.92 -7.92
C LEU A 234 -15.45 -40.29 -7.47
N ILE A 235 -14.48 -41.12 -7.05
CA ILE A 235 -13.14 -40.65 -6.66
C ILE A 235 -12.47 -39.89 -7.81
N ASN A 236 -12.56 -40.43 -9.03
CA ASN A 236 -11.99 -39.77 -10.22
C ASN A 236 -12.70 -38.44 -10.54
N THR A 237 -14.02 -38.33 -10.36
CA THR A 237 -14.74 -37.07 -10.52
C THR A 237 -14.23 -36.02 -9.53
N PHE A 238 -14.15 -36.35 -8.23
CA PHE A 238 -13.64 -35.39 -7.24
C PHE A 238 -12.20 -34.96 -7.54
N ALA A 239 -11.37 -35.87 -8.05
CA ALA A 239 -9.99 -35.56 -8.43
C ALA A 239 -9.88 -34.64 -9.66
N SER A 240 -10.86 -34.70 -10.58
CA SER A 240 -10.86 -33.87 -11.80
C SER A 240 -11.48 -32.50 -11.59
N GLU A 241 -12.49 -32.36 -10.73
CA GLU A 241 -13.21 -31.11 -10.48
C GLU A 241 -12.50 -30.24 -9.42
N GLN A 242 -11.22 -29.90 -9.64
CA GLN A 242 -10.39 -29.17 -8.65
C GLN A 242 -10.81 -27.71 -8.43
N GLU A 243 -11.58 -27.13 -9.36
CA GLU A 243 -12.12 -25.78 -9.20
C GLU A 243 -13.43 -25.75 -8.39
N THR A 244 -13.98 -26.91 -8.01
CA THR A 244 -15.10 -27.01 -7.07
C THR A 244 -14.60 -27.56 -5.73
N ILE A 245 -14.91 -26.86 -4.63
CA ILE A 245 -14.60 -27.35 -3.28
C ILE A 245 -15.80 -28.13 -2.73
N PHE A 246 -15.57 -29.36 -2.28
CA PHE A 246 -16.55 -30.23 -1.64
C PHE A 246 -16.36 -30.19 -0.13
N VAL A 247 -17.32 -29.61 0.58
CA VAL A 247 -17.30 -29.47 2.04
C VAL A 247 -18.20 -30.53 2.64
N TRP A 248 -17.66 -31.33 3.56
CA TRP A 248 -18.33 -32.47 4.17
C TRP A 248 -18.39 -32.34 5.68
N SER A 249 -19.54 -32.63 6.27
CA SER A 249 -19.64 -32.84 7.71
C SER A 249 -18.83 -34.07 8.15
N ALA A 250 -18.04 -33.96 9.21
CA ALA A 250 -17.18 -35.06 9.66
C ALA A 250 -17.94 -36.29 10.20
N GLY A 251 -19.19 -36.12 10.65
CA GLY A 251 -19.98 -37.18 11.31
C GLY A 251 -20.24 -36.87 12.78
N ASN A 252 -21.29 -37.49 13.34
CA ASN A 252 -21.79 -37.22 14.69
C ASN A 252 -21.80 -38.48 15.57
N TYR A 253 -20.83 -39.39 15.39
CA TYR A 253 -20.84 -40.72 16.00
C TYR A 253 -19.98 -40.83 17.25
N ASN A 254 -19.27 -39.78 17.66
CA ASN A 254 -18.39 -39.89 18.82
C ASN A 254 -19.21 -40.08 20.11
N GLY A 255 -18.89 -41.12 20.87
CA GLY A 255 -19.50 -41.40 22.16
C GLY A 255 -20.89 -42.04 22.13
N ILE A 256 -21.50 -42.26 20.96
CA ILE A 256 -22.74 -43.04 20.83
C ILE A 256 -22.45 -44.53 21.07
N ARG A 257 -23.51 -45.31 21.27
CA ARG A 257 -23.39 -46.77 21.44
C ARG A 257 -23.53 -47.54 20.12
N ASP A 258 -22.65 -48.50 19.90
CA ASP A 258 -22.79 -49.51 18.84
C ASP A 258 -23.87 -50.56 19.15
N THR A 259 -24.15 -51.43 18.19
CA THR A 259 -25.12 -52.53 18.32
C THR A 259 -24.77 -53.54 19.40
N GLU A 260 -23.52 -53.58 19.86
CA GLU A 260 -23.02 -54.41 20.97
C GLU A 260 -23.03 -53.68 22.33
N GLY A 261 -23.41 -52.39 22.35
CA GLY A 261 -23.46 -51.52 23.52
C GLY A 261 -22.13 -50.88 23.91
N GLY A 262 -21.08 -51.07 23.12
CA GLY A 262 -19.78 -50.39 23.22
C GLY A 262 -19.90 -48.91 22.86
N LYS A 263 -19.04 -48.07 23.44
CA LYS A 263 -18.96 -46.66 23.03
C LYS A 263 -18.08 -46.54 21.79
N VAL A 264 -18.58 -45.87 20.77
CA VAL A 264 -17.82 -45.54 19.56
C VAL A 264 -16.80 -44.44 19.87
N ASP A 265 -15.53 -44.69 19.58
CA ASP A 265 -14.45 -43.70 19.60
C ASP A 265 -14.22 -43.20 18.17
N ALA A 266 -14.87 -42.09 17.81
CA ALA A 266 -14.89 -41.61 16.43
C ALA A 266 -13.71 -40.67 16.15
N THR A 267 -12.50 -41.25 16.15
CA THR A 267 -11.23 -40.53 15.97
C THR A 267 -11.01 -39.98 14.56
N ASP A 268 -11.79 -40.44 13.58
CA ASP A 268 -11.64 -40.09 12.17
C ASP A 268 -12.97 -39.64 11.55
N PRO A 269 -12.93 -38.82 10.49
CA PRO A 269 -14.16 -38.41 9.81
C PRO A 269 -14.80 -39.57 9.05
N GLY A 270 -16.07 -39.40 8.70
CA GLY A 270 -16.82 -40.33 7.86
C GLY A 270 -16.21 -40.52 6.47
N ILE A 271 -16.67 -41.56 5.77
CA ILE A 271 -16.06 -42.06 4.52
C ILE A 271 -15.82 -40.95 3.50
N LEU A 272 -16.86 -40.18 3.12
CA LEU A 272 -16.76 -39.15 2.07
C LEU A 272 -15.89 -37.98 2.51
N ALA A 273 -16.06 -37.53 3.76
CA ALA A 273 -15.25 -36.46 4.35
C ALA A 273 -13.76 -36.83 4.45
N GLY A 274 -13.45 -38.12 4.68
CA GLY A 274 -12.09 -38.62 4.89
C GLY A 274 -11.35 -39.11 3.64
N LEU A 275 -11.97 -39.12 2.45
CA LEU A 275 -11.39 -39.75 1.24
C LEU A 275 -9.95 -39.29 0.91
N GLY A 276 -9.62 -38.03 1.20
CA GLY A 276 -8.28 -37.46 1.00
C GLY A 276 -7.15 -38.21 1.71
N TYR A 277 -7.46 -38.98 2.75
CA TYR A 277 -6.49 -39.83 3.45
C TYR A 277 -5.92 -40.93 2.54
N TYR A 278 -6.78 -41.59 1.76
CA TYR A 278 -6.35 -42.65 0.83
C TYR A 278 -6.07 -42.15 -0.59
N PHE A 279 -6.64 -41.01 -0.97
CA PHE A 279 -6.52 -40.37 -2.28
C PHE A 279 -6.02 -38.92 -2.12
N PRO A 280 -4.70 -38.72 -1.91
CA PRO A 280 -4.13 -37.42 -1.55
C PRO A 280 -4.39 -36.29 -2.56
N GLU A 281 -4.70 -36.61 -3.81
CA GLU A 281 -5.14 -35.65 -4.81
C GLU A 281 -6.43 -34.90 -4.42
N LEU A 282 -7.27 -35.52 -3.58
CA LEU A 282 -8.54 -34.94 -3.11
C LEU A 282 -8.36 -33.94 -1.97
N THR A 283 -7.21 -33.90 -1.29
CA THR A 283 -6.99 -32.94 -0.19
C THR A 283 -7.00 -31.47 -0.66
N LYS A 284 -6.88 -31.26 -1.99
CA LYS A 284 -6.89 -29.95 -2.62
C LYS A 284 -8.28 -29.32 -2.75
N ASN A 285 -9.33 -30.13 -2.64
CA ASN A 285 -10.71 -29.66 -2.84
C ASN A 285 -11.75 -30.38 -1.99
N ASN A 286 -11.41 -31.41 -1.21
CA ASN A 286 -12.31 -32.05 -0.26
C ASN A 286 -11.96 -31.62 1.17
N VAL A 287 -12.95 -31.15 1.91
CA VAL A 287 -12.79 -30.58 3.25
C VAL A 287 -13.67 -31.32 4.24
N ALA A 288 -13.07 -31.86 5.30
CA ALA A 288 -13.81 -32.39 6.44
C ALA A 288 -14.05 -31.30 7.50
N VAL A 289 -15.26 -31.23 8.06
CA VAL A 289 -15.62 -30.19 9.03
C VAL A 289 -16.12 -30.78 10.35
N VAL A 290 -15.40 -30.46 11.43
CA VAL A 290 -15.75 -30.87 12.80
C VAL A 290 -16.47 -29.75 13.55
N ALA A 291 -17.27 -30.11 14.55
CA ALA A 291 -18.14 -29.18 15.26
C ALA A 291 -17.54 -28.73 16.60
N VAL A 292 -17.59 -27.42 16.85
CA VAL A 292 -17.28 -26.83 18.17
C VAL A 292 -18.49 -26.13 18.79
N ASP A 293 -18.46 -25.99 20.11
CA ASP A 293 -19.43 -25.22 20.88
C ASP A 293 -19.08 -23.73 21.03
N GLN A 294 -19.88 -23.01 21.82
CA GLN A 294 -19.74 -21.57 22.03
C GLN A 294 -18.48 -21.22 22.85
N GLU A 295 -18.00 -22.16 23.65
CA GLU A 295 -16.75 -22.12 24.39
C GLU A 295 -15.53 -22.50 23.51
N GLY A 296 -15.82 -22.94 22.28
CA GLY A 296 -14.84 -23.35 21.30
C GLY A 296 -14.20 -24.69 21.60
N ASP A 297 -14.82 -25.52 22.44
CA ASP A 297 -14.43 -26.91 22.67
C ASP A 297 -15.06 -27.81 21.60
N ILE A 298 -14.37 -28.90 21.27
CA ILE A 298 -14.88 -29.90 20.34
C ILE A 298 -16.18 -30.50 20.89
N ALA A 299 -17.22 -30.59 20.05
CA ALA A 299 -18.49 -31.16 20.46
C ALA A 299 -18.33 -32.64 20.81
N ASP A 300 -18.99 -33.08 21.88
CA ASP A 300 -18.89 -34.46 22.36
C ASP A 300 -19.27 -35.49 21.29
N PHE A 301 -20.25 -35.18 20.44
CA PHE A 301 -20.72 -36.05 19.36
C PHE A 301 -19.86 -35.99 18.09
N SER A 302 -19.05 -34.94 17.89
CA SER A 302 -18.33 -34.74 16.63
C SER A 302 -17.32 -35.85 16.40
N ASN A 303 -17.28 -36.44 15.21
CA ASN A 303 -16.08 -37.15 14.79
C ASN A 303 -14.87 -36.20 14.85
N ARG A 304 -13.67 -36.74 15.04
CA ARG A 304 -12.42 -35.97 15.09
C ARG A 304 -11.77 -35.91 13.71
N CYS A 305 -10.83 -34.98 13.53
CA CYS A 305 -10.13 -34.83 12.26
C CYS A 305 -9.19 -36.01 11.95
N GLY A 306 -8.53 -36.58 12.96
CA GLY A 306 -7.70 -37.78 12.88
C GLY A 306 -6.80 -37.82 11.65
N VAL A 307 -6.93 -38.88 10.86
CA VAL A 307 -6.17 -39.08 9.61
C VAL A 307 -6.37 -37.98 8.56
N ALA A 308 -7.45 -37.19 8.64
CA ALA A 308 -7.76 -36.09 7.73
C ALA A 308 -7.24 -34.72 8.20
N LYS A 309 -6.42 -34.66 9.25
CA LYS A 309 -5.93 -33.41 9.84
C LYS A 309 -5.35 -32.36 8.88
N ASP A 310 -4.84 -32.77 7.72
CA ASP A 310 -4.26 -31.86 6.73
C ASP A 310 -5.31 -31.19 5.82
N PHE A 311 -6.56 -31.67 5.81
CA PHE A 311 -7.68 -31.15 5.03
C PHE A 311 -9.00 -31.11 5.84
N CYS A 312 -8.87 -31.02 7.16
CA CYS A 312 -9.97 -30.91 8.11
C CYS A 312 -9.92 -29.57 8.84
N ILE A 313 -11.06 -28.98 9.18
CA ILE A 313 -11.14 -27.70 9.89
C ILE A 313 -12.30 -27.70 10.90
N ALA A 314 -12.14 -26.96 12.00
CA ALA A 314 -13.18 -26.81 13.01
C ALA A 314 -14.06 -25.57 12.76
N ALA A 315 -15.37 -25.70 12.96
CA ALA A 315 -16.33 -24.61 12.82
C ALA A 315 -17.51 -24.73 13.81
N PRO A 316 -18.26 -23.65 14.07
CA PRO A 316 -19.44 -23.65 14.96
C PRO A 316 -20.43 -24.75 14.61
N GLY A 317 -20.88 -25.55 15.59
CA GLY A 317 -21.80 -26.66 15.34
C GLY A 317 -22.69 -27.07 16.49
N VAL A 318 -22.68 -26.36 17.62
CA VAL A 318 -23.50 -26.68 18.79
C VAL A 318 -24.40 -25.50 19.13
N LYS A 319 -25.71 -25.75 19.26
CA LYS A 319 -26.73 -24.72 19.54
C LYS A 319 -26.61 -23.52 18.59
N VAL A 320 -26.45 -23.80 17.30
CA VAL A 320 -26.50 -22.78 16.24
C VAL A 320 -27.97 -22.47 15.94
N PRO A 321 -28.37 -21.21 15.72
CA PRO A 321 -29.71 -20.88 15.24
C PRO A 321 -29.96 -21.43 13.85
N LEU A 322 -31.13 -22.03 13.67
CA LEU A 322 -31.58 -22.69 12.45
C LEU A 322 -32.93 -22.09 12.04
N ALA A 323 -33.08 -21.80 10.76
CA ALA A 323 -34.38 -21.54 10.16
C ALA A 323 -35.20 -22.83 10.10
N ILE A 324 -36.46 -22.77 10.54
CA ILE A 324 -37.36 -23.92 10.60
C ILE A 324 -38.42 -23.80 9.51
N PRO A 325 -38.71 -24.88 8.75
CA PRO A 325 -39.71 -24.85 7.70
C PRO A 325 -41.07 -24.33 8.17
N ASN A 326 -41.71 -23.60 7.27
CA ASN A 326 -43.06 -23.09 7.46
C ASN A 326 -44.03 -24.24 7.72
N ASN A 327 -44.95 -24.02 8.65
CA ASN A 327 -46.02 -24.91 9.04
C ASN A 327 -45.54 -26.28 9.57
N LEU A 328 -44.30 -26.37 10.08
CA LEU A 328 -43.78 -27.62 10.65
C LEU A 328 -44.74 -28.20 11.70
N PHE A 329 -45.17 -27.44 12.70
CA PHE A 329 -46.07 -27.94 13.76
C PHE A 329 -47.34 -28.62 13.23
N ASN A 330 -47.98 -28.04 12.22
CA ASN A 330 -49.22 -28.54 11.63
C ASN A 330 -48.99 -29.78 10.74
N SER A 331 -47.76 -29.95 10.24
CA SER A 331 -47.36 -31.09 9.42
C SER A 331 -47.04 -32.35 10.22
N LEU A 332 -46.66 -32.20 11.49
CA LEU A 332 -46.27 -33.31 12.35
C LEU A 332 -47.48 -34.16 12.75
N SER A 333 -47.36 -35.48 12.57
CA SER A 333 -48.26 -36.47 13.17
C SER A 333 -48.11 -36.50 14.69
N ASP A 334 -49.12 -37.03 15.40
CA ASP A 334 -49.06 -37.19 16.86
C ASP A 334 -47.83 -38.01 17.31
N LYS A 335 -47.40 -38.97 16.49
CA LYS A 335 -46.19 -39.76 16.76
C LYS A 335 -44.92 -38.92 16.64
N GLU A 336 -44.83 -38.07 15.63
CA GLU A 336 -43.67 -37.20 15.42
C GLU A 336 -43.60 -36.10 16.47
N LYS A 337 -44.75 -35.55 16.90
CA LYS A 337 -44.81 -34.57 18.00
C LYS A 337 -44.21 -35.12 19.29
N ASN A 338 -44.37 -36.42 19.58
CA ASN A 338 -43.77 -37.04 20.76
C ASN A 338 -42.23 -37.04 20.77
N ASN A 339 -41.59 -36.77 19.62
CA ASN A 339 -40.13 -36.64 19.52
C ASN A 339 -39.63 -35.23 19.84
N PHE A 340 -40.54 -34.25 20.01
CA PHE A 340 -40.21 -32.87 20.36
C PHE A 340 -40.57 -32.56 21.81
N ASN A 341 -39.78 -31.68 22.43
CA ASN A 341 -40.12 -31.14 23.75
C ASN A 341 -41.36 -30.24 23.68
N GLU A 342 -42.19 -30.25 24.73
CA GLU A 342 -43.43 -29.46 24.80
C GLU A 342 -43.20 -27.96 24.55
N ASN A 343 -42.13 -27.39 25.10
CA ASN A 343 -41.77 -25.99 24.86
C ASN A 343 -41.43 -25.68 23.39
N VAL A 344 -40.84 -26.64 22.67
CA VAL A 344 -40.55 -26.50 21.23
C VAL A 344 -41.84 -26.56 20.44
N LEU A 345 -42.72 -27.51 20.77
CA LEU A 345 -44.03 -27.62 20.13
C LEU A 345 -44.86 -26.35 20.29
N ASN A 346 -44.95 -25.80 21.52
CA ASN A 346 -45.65 -24.55 21.78
C ASN A 346 -45.06 -23.39 20.97
N TYR A 347 -43.72 -23.29 20.91
CA TYR A 347 -43.06 -22.25 20.13
C TYR A 347 -43.36 -22.37 18.63
N LEU A 348 -43.33 -23.59 18.07
CA LEU A 348 -43.64 -23.83 16.66
C LEU A 348 -45.12 -23.59 16.33
N GLU A 349 -46.02 -23.84 17.29
CA GLU A 349 -47.45 -23.51 17.16
C GLU A 349 -47.68 -22.00 17.13
N ASP A 350 -46.96 -21.25 17.99
CA ASP A 350 -47.03 -19.78 18.06
C ASP A 350 -46.36 -19.08 16.85
N HIS A 351 -45.42 -19.76 16.16
CA HIS A 351 -44.64 -19.22 15.04
C HIS A 351 -44.76 -20.09 13.77
N PRO A 352 -45.96 -20.15 13.13
CA PRO A 352 -46.21 -21.10 12.04
C PRO A 352 -45.50 -20.76 10.72
N SER A 353 -44.98 -19.55 10.52
CA SER A 353 -44.39 -19.11 9.23
C SER A 353 -43.00 -18.50 9.33
N GLU A 354 -42.45 -18.33 10.54
CA GLU A 354 -41.14 -17.70 10.77
C GLU A 354 -40.61 -18.22 12.12
N ALA A 355 -40.10 -19.45 12.12
CA ALA A 355 -39.63 -20.12 13.34
C ALA A 355 -38.12 -20.35 13.30
N TYR A 356 -37.48 -20.12 14.45
CA TYR A 356 -36.06 -20.34 14.65
C TYR A 356 -35.79 -21.17 15.90
N LEU A 357 -35.01 -22.24 15.77
CA LEU A 357 -34.59 -23.11 16.87
C LEU A 357 -33.07 -23.24 16.94
N LEU A 358 -32.55 -23.71 18.08
CA LEU A 358 -31.13 -24.03 18.22
C LEU A 358 -30.92 -25.51 17.94
N GLY A 359 -30.00 -25.84 17.04
CA GLY A 359 -29.61 -27.22 16.74
C GLY A 359 -28.11 -27.46 16.84
N SER A 360 -27.73 -28.74 16.85
CA SER A 360 -26.34 -29.18 16.97
C SER A 360 -26.04 -30.30 15.98
N GLY A 361 -24.86 -30.28 15.38
CA GLY A 361 -24.40 -31.28 14.42
C GLY A 361 -23.22 -30.75 13.59
N THR A 362 -22.35 -31.65 13.14
CA THR A 362 -21.32 -31.31 12.13
C THR A 362 -21.94 -30.88 10.79
N SER A 363 -23.19 -31.27 10.54
CA SER A 363 -24.04 -30.78 9.45
C SER A 363 -24.36 -29.28 9.53
N PHE A 364 -24.24 -28.66 10.72
CA PHE A 364 -24.34 -27.22 10.91
C PHE A 364 -22.98 -26.52 10.97
N SER A 365 -21.88 -27.27 11.02
CA SER A 365 -20.51 -26.74 10.92
C SER A 365 -20.02 -26.63 9.48
N ALA A 366 -20.26 -27.66 8.66
CA ALA A 366 -20.00 -27.64 7.22
C ALA A 366 -20.52 -26.35 6.53
N PRO A 367 -21.77 -25.90 6.75
CA PRO A 367 -22.29 -24.70 6.10
C PRO A 367 -21.58 -23.40 6.51
N HIS A 368 -21.01 -23.31 7.73
CA HIS A 368 -20.19 -22.16 8.10
C HIS A 368 -18.90 -22.09 7.25
N VAL A 369 -18.27 -23.23 7.02
CA VAL A 369 -17.07 -23.35 6.17
C VAL A 369 -17.41 -23.08 4.70
N THR A 370 -18.52 -23.63 4.21
CA THR A 370 -18.98 -23.36 2.84
C THR A 370 -19.26 -21.88 2.60
N GLY A 371 -19.96 -21.22 3.53
CA GLY A 371 -20.22 -19.79 3.42
C GLY A 371 -18.93 -18.97 3.50
N ALA A 372 -17.98 -19.33 4.37
CA ALA A 372 -16.67 -18.69 4.42
C ALA A 372 -15.90 -18.83 3.10
N ILE A 373 -15.90 -20.01 2.48
CA ILE A 373 -15.30 -20.23 1.17
C ILE A 373 -15.97 -19.33 0.12
N ALA A 374 -17.29 -19.23 0.12
CA ALA A 374 -18.00 -18.36 -0.82
C ALA A 374 -17.65 -16.87 -0.64
N VAL A 375 -17.52 -16.39 0.60
CA VAL A 375 -17.05 -15.04 0.88
C VAL A 375 -15.62 -14.81 0.34
N LEU A 376 -14.71 -15.76 0.54
CA LEU A 376 -13.35 -15.67 0.02
C LEU A 376 -13.29 -15.77 -1.52
N LYS A 377 -14.17 -16.57 -2.14
CA LYS A 377 -14.31 -16.66 -3.60
C LYS A 377 -14.77 -15.34 -4.19
N GLU A 378 -15.69 -14.61 -3.57
CA GLU A 378 -16.02 -13.24 -4.01
C GLU A 378 -14.83 -12.30 -3.82
N LEU A 379 -14.20 -12.32 -2.63
CA LEU A 379 -13.15 -11.37 -2.28
C LEU A 379 -11.94 -11.45 -3.22
N PHE A 380 -11.52 -12.67 -3.57
CA PHE A 380 -10.37 -12.88 -4.43
C PHE A 380 -10.73 -13.16 -5.89
N ASN A 381 -12.00 -13.48 -6.17
CA ASN A 381 -12.57 -13.70 -7.51
C ASN A 381 -11.61 -14.53 -8.41
N ASP A 382 -11.46 -14.14 -9.68
CA ASP A 382 -10.59 -14.81 -10.66
C ASP A 382 -9.07 -14.69 -10.35
N ASN A 383 -8.66 -14.11 -9.21
CA ASN A 383 -7.23 -13.99 -8.88
C ASN A 383 -6.65 -15.25 -8.27
N LEU A 384 -7.46 -16.01 -7.54
CA LEU A 384 -7.05 -17.24 -6.86
C LEU A 384 -7.88 -18.41 -7.40
N SER A 385 -7.25 -19.56 -7.64
CA SER A 385 -8.00 -20.79 -7.88
C SER A 385 -8.70 -21.24 -6.61
N SER A 386 -9.69 -22.13 -6.74
CA SER A 386 -10.34 -22.74 -5.56
C SER A 386 -9.35 -23.44 -4.64
N VAL A 387 -8.32 -24.09 -5.20
CA VAL A 387 -7.23 -24.71 -4.41
C VAL A 387 -6.49 -23.66 -3.58
N GLN A 388 -6.15 -22.51 -4.17
CA GLN A 388 -5.45 -21.42 -3.46
C GLN A 388 -6.35 -20.77 -2.39
N ILE A 389 -7.66 -20.71 -2.61
CA ILE A 389 -8.62 -20.23 -1.61
C ILE A 389 -8.71 -21.19 -0.43
N LEU A 390 -8.71 -22.51 -0.70
CA LEU A 390 -8.71 -23.50 0.37
C LEU A 390 -7.39 -23.52 1.15
N GLU A 391 -6.25 -23.45 0.47
CA GLU A 391 -4.94 -23.29 1.09
C GLU A 391 -4.88 -22.05 1.97
N ARG A 392 -5.46 -20.94 1.51
CA ARG A 392 -5.57 -19.70 2.28
C ARG A 392 -6.41 -19.92 3.54
N LEU A 393 -7.62 -20.46 3.40
CA LEU A 393 -8.52 -20.79 4.52
C LEU A 393 -7.78 -21.59 5.61
N PHE A 394 -7.07 -22.65 5.21
CA PHE A 394 -6.30 -23.49 6.12
C PHE A 394 -5.10 -22.76 6.73
N ASN A 395 -4.32 -22.02 5.95
CA ASN A 395 -3.16 -21.29 6.46
C ASN A 395 -3.56 -20.21 7.47
N THR A 396 -4.73 -19.60 7.30
CA THR A 396 -5.24 -18.53 8.15
C THR A 396 -6.13 -18.98 9.31
N ALA A 397 -6.50 -20.26 9.37
CA ALA A 397 -7.23 -20.81 10.51
C ALA A 397 -6.44 -20.66 11.81
N ASN A 398 -7.15 -20.35 12.90
CA ASN A 398 -6.58 -20.17 14.23
C ASN A 398 -6.07 -21.51 14.77
N LYS A 399 -4.75 -21.60 14.97
CA LYS A 399 -4.04 -22.78 15.51
C LYS A 399 -3.47 -22.54 16.91
N GLU A 400 -3.90 -21.48 17.59
CA GLU A 400 -3.40 -21.15 18.93
C GLU A 400 -4.07 -22.03 20.00
N GLY A 401 -3.34 -22.31 21.08
CA GLY A 401 -3.86 -23.06 22.22
C GLY A 401 -4.38 -24.45 21.82
N LYS A 402 -5.63 -24.74 22.19
CA LYS A 402 -6.27 -26.05 21.94
C LYS A 402 -6.39 -26.39 20.45
N TYR A 403 -6.50 -25.37 19.59
CA TYR A 403 -6.63 -25.57 18.14
C TYR A 403 -5.32 -25.98 17.46
N SER A 404 -4.20 -26.02 18.18
CA SER A 404 -2.95 -26.63 17.69
C SER A 404 -3.01 -28.17 17.63
N ASP A 405 -3.97 -28.79 18.31
CA ASP A 405 -4.19 -30.23 18.26
C ASP A 405 -4.83 -30.62 16.92
N LYS A 406 -3.96 -30.99 15.97
CA LYS A 406 -4.35 -31.35 14.62
C LYS A 406 -5.23 -32.60 14.55
N GLU A 407 -5.11 -33.53 15.48
CA GLU A 407 -5.94 -34.75 15.46
C GLU A 407 -7.40 -34.43 15.81
N ILE A 408 -7.64 -33.38 16.61
CA ILE A 408 -8.99 -32.96 16.99
C ILE A 408 -9.55 -31.89 16.05
N TYR A 409 -8.77 -30.84 15.79
CA TYR A 409 -9.22 -29.62 15.09
C TYR A 409 -8.63 -29.43 13.69
N GLY A 410 -7.77 -30.35 13.23
CA GLY A 410 -7.20 -30.32 11.88
C GLY A 410 -6.30 -29.11 11.65
N GLN A 411 -6.67 -28.26 10.69
CA GLN A 411 -5.99 -27.00 10.39
C GLN A 411 -6.30 -25.88 11.39
N GLY A 412 -7.13 -26.16 12.40
CA GLY A 412 -7.50 -25.21 13.45
C GLY A 412 -8.95 -24.75 13.33
N LEU A 413 -9.28 -23.70 14.07
CA LEU A 413 -10.60 -23.06 14.02
C LEU A 413 -10.69 -22.08 12.84
N LEU A 414 -11.79 -22.13 12.10
CA LEU A 414 -12.12 -21.17 11.04
C LEU A 414 -12.04 -19.71 11.54
N ASP A 415 -11.24 -18.89 10.86
CA ASP A 415 -11.08 -17.46 11.14
C ASP A 415 -11.14 -16.63 9.85
N LEU A 416 -12.31 -16.04 9.59
CA LEU A 416 -12.59 -15.32 8.36
C LEU A 416 -11.92 -13.93 8.33
N LYS A 417 -11.57 -13.36 9.48
CA LYS A 417 -10.81 -12.10 9.55
C LYS A 417 -9.40 -12.30 9.00
N THR A 418 -8.70 -13.31 9.52
CA THR A 418 -7.34 -13.60 9.08
C THR A 418 -7.34 -14.07 7.62
N ALA A 419 -8.35 -14.85 7.21
CA ALA A 419 -8.52 -15.28 5.82
C ALA A 419 -8.81 -14.14 4.84
N SER A 420 -9.48 -13.06 5.26
CA SER A 420 -9.80 -11.92 4.39
C SER A 420 -8.77 -10.78 4.41
N SER A 421 -7.81 -10.80 5.34
CA SER A 421 -6.81 -9.75 5.52
C SER A 421 -5.45 -10.11 4.89
N PRO A 422 -4.57 -9.14 4.56
CA PRO A 422 -3.22 -9.45 4.08
C PRO A 422 -2.44 -10.35 5.05
N VAL A 423 -1.93 -11.47 4.54
CA VAL A 423 -1.07 -12.38 5.31
C VAL A 423 0.38 -11.90 5.23
N GLY A 424 0.95 -11.50 6.38
CA GLY A 424 2.32 -10.99 6.45
C GLY A 424 2.49 -9.60 5.83
N SER A 425 3.71 -9.27 5.41
CA SER A 425 4.01 -7.96 4.80
C SER A 425 3.50 -7.89 3.37
N THR A 426 3.02 -6.71 2.95
CA THR A 426 2.63 -6.48 1.56
C THR A 426 3.83 -6.22 0.66
N LEU A 427 3.75 -6.71 -0.58
CA LEU A 427 4.83 -6.82 -1.53
C LEU A 427 4.41 -6.31 -2.92
N PHE A 428 5.39 -5.83 -3.66
CA PHE A 428 5.37 -5.72 -5.13
C PHE A 428 6.33 -6.74 -5.74
N TYR A 429 6.20 -6.96 -7.04
CA TYR A 429 7.08 -7.83 -7.81
C TYR A 429 7.77 -7.04 -8.92
N SER A 430 9.05 -7.32 -9.14
CA SER A 430 9.86 -6.68 -10.18
C SER A 430 9.47 -7.10 -11.60
N GLY A 431 8.79 -8.23 -11.74
CA GLY A 431 8.41 -8.84 -13.01
C GLY A 431 6.91 -9.17 -13.08
N PRO A 432 6.46 -9.76 -14.20
CA PRO A 432 5.05 -9.96 -14.48
C PRO A 432 4.43 -11.17 -13.76
N ASN A 433 5.08 -11.70 -12.72
CA ASN A 433 4.62 -12.89 -12.03
C ASN A 433 5.08 -12.88 -10.56
N ILE A 434 4.27 -13.45 -9.66
CA ILE A 434 4.52 -13.54 -8.21
C ILE A 434 5.78 -14.35 -7.82
N TYR A 435 6.40 -15.06 -8.76
CA TYR A 435 7.68 -15.74 -8.58
C TYR A 435 8.90 -14.87 -8.92
N SER A 436 8.68 -13.61 -9.32
CA SER A 436 9.76 -12.64 -9.59
C SER A 436 10.36 -12.09 -8.30
N ASP A 437 11.44 -11.31 -8.40
CA ASP A 437 12.04 -10.67 -7.24
C ASP A 437 11.05 -9.74 -6.52
N ILE A 438 11.05 -9.85 -5.20
CA ILE A 438 10.14 -9.12 -4.32
C ILE A 438 10.69 -7.73 -4.04
N ILE A 439 9.81 -6.73 -4.08
CA ILE A 439 10.08 -5.36 -3.67
C ILE A 439 9.10 -5.01 -2.54
N PRO A 440 9.57 -4.76 -1.31
CA PRO A 440 8.66 -4.44 -0.20
C PRO A 440 7.86 -3.16 -0.45
N THR A 441 6.56 -3.19 -0.15
CA THR A 441 5.69 -2.00 -0.34
C THR A 441 6.14 -0.84 0.55
N PHE A 442 6.55 -1.10 1.80
CA PHE A 442 6.96 -0.03 2.74
C PHE A 442 8.20 0.75 2.29
N SER A 443 9.07 0.15 1.47
CA SER A 443 10.24 0.80 0.89
C SER A 443 9.95 1.46 -0.47
N SER A 444 8.72 1.33 -0.98
CA SER A 444 8.31 1.84 -2.30
C SER A 444 7.50 3.11 -2.12
N TYR A 445 8.07 4.26 -2.50
CA TYR A 445 7.39 5.55 -2.40
C TYR A 445 7.98 6.56 -3.38
N VAL A 446 7.16 7.57 -3.71
CA VAL A 446 7.58 8.77 -4.43
C VAL A 446 7.56 9.93 -3.47
N SER A 447 8.69 10.59 -3.30
CA SER A 447 8.80 11.83 -2.56
C SER A 447 8.91 13.00 -3.52
N THR A 448 7.91 13.88 -3.51
CA THR A 448 7.90 15.06 -4.37
C THR A 448 8.28 16.32 -3.62
N SER A 449 8.93 17.24 -4.33
CA SER A 449 9.37 18.54 -3.83
C SER A 449 8.29 19.61 -4.02
N LYS A 450 8.60 20.85 -3.62
CA LYS A 450 7.71 22.00 -3.83
C LYS A 450 7.32 22.21 -5.30
N SER A 451 8.16 21.83 -6.27
CA SER A 451 7.88 22.08 -7.69
C SER A 451 6.70 21.31 -8.22
N PHE A 452 6.53 20.08 -7.74
CA PHE A 452 5.36 19.24 -7.95
C PHE A 452 4.16 19.69 -7.11
N GLY A 453 4.38 20.25 -5.92
CA GLY A 453 3.29 20.63 -5.02
C GLY A 453 2.36 19.45 -4.73
N ASP A 454 1.05 19.62 -4.93
CA ASP A 454 0.05 18.56 -4.79
C ASP A 454 -0.27 17.82 -6.10
N ALA A 455 0.45 18.12 -7.18
CA ALA A 455 0.11 17.66 -8.53
C ALA A 455 0.01 16.15 -8.65
N LEU A 456 1.05 15.43 -8.18
CA LEU A 456 1.09 13.97 -8.30
C LEU A 456 -0.01 13.29 -7.47
N LYS A 457 -0.26 13.81 -6.26
CA LYS A 457 -1.32 13.30 -5.40
C LYS A 457 -2.69 13.52 -6.03
N ASN A 458 -2.97 14.73 -6.53
CA ASN A 458 -4.25 15.04 -7.18
C ASN A 458 -4.48 14.21 -8.45
N SER A 459 -3.43 13.99 -9.26
CA SER A 459 -3.55 13.17 -10.47
C SER A 459 -3.77 11.68 -10.19
N LEU A 460 -3.34 11.18 -9.03
CA LEU A 460 -3.47 9.78 -8.62
C LEU A 460 -4.68 9.51 -7.71
N ASP A 461 -5.50 10.52 -7.40
CA ASP A 461 -6.56 10.42 -6.38
C ASP A 461 -7.55 9.26 -6.63
N GLU A 462 -7.96 9.08 -7.88
CA GLU A 462 -8.84 7.98 -8.32
C GLU A 462 -8.08 6.72 -8.75
N THR A 463 -6.75 6.71 -8.65
CA THR A 463 -5.93 5.58 -9.11
C THR A 463 -5.67 4.63 -7.96
N ARG A 464 -6.04 3.36 -8.18
CA ARG A 464 -5.75 2.24 -7.27
C ARG A 464 -4.79 1.26 -7.93
N LEU A 465 -4.04 0.55 -7.12
CA LEU A 465 -3.12 -0.50 -7.55
C LEU A 465 -3.12 -1.66 -6.56
N SER A 466 -2.71 -2.83 -7.02
CA SER A 466 -2.70 -4.05 -6.20
C SER A 466 -1.35 -4.29 -5.55
N VAL A 467 -1.35 -4.42 -4.23
CA VAL A 467 -0.25 -5.01 -3.46
C VAL A 467 -0.55 -6.48 -3.22
N PHE A 468 0.48 -7.29 -3.00
CA PHE A 468 0.30 -8.73 -2.78
C PHE A 468 0.76 -9.10 -1.37
N ASP A 469 0.06 -10.01 -0.73
CA ASP A 469 0.50 -10.55 0.56
C ASP A 469 1.51 -11.69 0.39
N ALA A 470 1.92 -12.33 1.50
CA ALA A 470 2.88 -13.42 1.48
C ALA A 470 2.37 -14.69 0.78
N LEU A 471 1.06 -14.84 0.59
CA LEU A 471 0.44 -15.92 -0.17
C LEU A 471 0.21 -15.54 -1.64
N GLY A 472 0.63 -14.34 -2.05
CA GLY A 472 0.42 -13.82 -3.40
C GLY A 472 -1.03 -13.41 -3.68
N ALA A 473 -1.85 -13.20 -2.66
CA ALA A 473 -3.20 -12.69 -2.81
C ALA A 473 -3.18 -11.16 -3.00
N PRO A 474 -3.89 -10.60 -4.00
CA PRO A 474 -3.90 -9.18 -4.27
C PRO A 474 -4.85 -8.40 -3.33
N PHE A 475 -4.44 -7.19 -2.96
CA PHE A 475 -5.20 -6.22 -2.18
C PHE A 475 -5.07 -4.84 -2.83
N SER A 476 -6.18 -4.13 -2.98
CA SER A 476 -6.19 -2.83 -3.66
C SER A 476 -5.81 -1.70 -2.71
N ILE A 477 -4.86 -0.84 -3.05
CA ILE A 477 -4.51 0.38 -2.28
C ILE A 477 -4.68 1.65 -3.12
N PRO A 478 -5.02 2.81 -2.51
CA PRO A 478 -4.90 4.09 -3.21
C PRO A 478 -3.44 4.35 -3.57
N ALA A 479 -3.16 4.71 -4.82
CA ALA A 479 -1.81 5.03 -5.27
C ALA A 479 -1.23 6.25 -4.52
N THR A 480 -2.10 7.16 -4.08
CA THR A 480 -1.74 8.34 -3.27
C THR A 480 -1.11 7.99 -1.92
N SER A 481 -1.34 6.78 -1.38
CA SER A 481 -0.72 6.33 -0.12
C SER A 481 0.80 6.17 -0.24
N LEU A 482 1.32 6.02 -1.47
CA LEU A 482 2.73 5.87 -1.77
C LEU A 482 3.40 7.20 -2.15
N VAL A 483 2.65 8.31 -2.15
CA VAL A 483 3.15 9.65 -2.48
C VAL A 483 3.34 10.47 -1.21
N LYS A 484 4.57 10.93 -0.99
CA LYS A 484 4.95 11.83 0.10
C LYS A 484 5.31 13.20 -0.48
N ASN A 485 4.71 14.26 0.04
CA ASN A 485 5.08 15.62 -0.33
C ASN A 485 5.99 16.20 0.74
N ILE A 486 7.26 16.39 0.40
CA ILE A 486 8.21 17.04 1.31
C ILE A 486 8.17 18.54 1.05
N ILE A 487 7.51 19.26 1.96
CA ILE A 487 7.50 20.72 1.98
C ILE A 487 8.45 21.17 3.10
N PRO A 488 9.65 21.68 2.78
CA PRO A 488 10.59 22.16 3.77
C PRO A 488 9.96 23.21 4.69
N SER A 489 10.37 23.20 5.96
CA SER A 489 9.94 24.20 6.93
C SER A 489 10.31 25.62 6.47
N SER A 490 9.57 26.63 6.95
CA SER A 490 9.72 28.03 6.54
C SER A 490 11.19 28.50 6.56
N ASN A 491 11.67 29.10 5.45
CA ASN A 491 13.04 29.67 5.31
C ASN A 491 13.37 30.77 6.36
N THR A 492 12.41 31.16 7.19
CA THR A 492 12.54 32.08 8.33
C THR A 492 13.71 31.71 9.25
N MET A 493 13.86 30.43 9.59
CA MET A 493 14.93 30.00 10.49
C MET A 493 16.30 30.12 9.81
N LYS A 494 16.42 29.72 8.54
CA LYS A 494 17.64 29.90 7.73
C LYS A 494 18.07 31.37 7.67
N ARG A 495 17.12 32.29 7.54
CA ARG A 495 17.39 33.75 7.57
C ARG A 495 17.93 34.24 8.90
N LEU A 496 17.39 33.76 10.02
CA LEU A 496 17.91 34.07 11.36
C LEU A 496 19.33 33.52 11.56
N PHE A 497 19.62 32.33 11.04
CA PHE A 497 20.98 31.79 11.04
C PHE A 497 21.93 32.61 10.18
N ASN A 498 21.51 33.00 8.97
CA ASN A 498 22.29 33.86 8.09
C ASN A 498 22.55 35.23 8.72
N PHE A 499 21.59 35.81 9.44
CA PHE A 499 21.77 37.09 10.14
C PHE A 499 22.98 37.10 11.10
N LYS A 500 23.25 35.97 11.76
CA LYS A 500 24.38 35.77 12.71
C LYS A 500 25.73 35.50 12.04
N GLU A 501 25.74 35.25 10.75
CA GLU A 501 26.93 34.80 10.01
C GLU A 501 28.05 35.87 9.97
N LYS A 502 29.30 35.39 9.99
CA LYS A 502 30.50 36.21 9.83
C LYS A 502 31.18 35.89 8.50
N LYS A 503 31.29 36.91 7.64
CA LYS A 503 32.02 36.85 6.37
C LYS A 503 33.37 37.54 6.53
N TYR A 504 34.43 36.90 6.05
CA TYR A 504 35.79 37.44 6.00
C TYR A 504 36.22 37.56 4.54
N GLY A 505 36.81 38.70 4.18
CA GLY A 505 37.32 38.95 2.84
C GLY A 505 38.69 39.60 2.90
N TYR A 506 39.59 39.17 2.02
CA TYR A 506 40.92 39.76 1.84
C TYR A 506 41.20 40.00 0.36
N ILE A 507 41.54 41.23 0.01
CA ILE A 507 41.93 41.63 -1.35
C ILE A 507 43.43 41.92 -1.32
N SER A 508 44.19 41.17 -2.10
CA SER A 508 45.62 41.39 -2.28
C SER A 508 45.91 42.40 -3.38
N SER A 509 47.04 43.09 -3.30
CA SER A 509 47.54 43.97 -4.36
C SER A 509 47.86 43.26 -5.68
N ASN A 510 47.98 41.92 -5.66
CA ASN A 510 48.46 41.12 -6.79
C ASN A 510 47.32 40.53 -7.64
N GLY A 511 46.09 41.01 -7.44
CA GLY A 511 44.90 40.57 -8.17
C GLY A 511 44.20 39.34 -7.59
N PHE A 512 44.67 38.79 -6.46
CA PHE A 512 43.95 37.75 -5.73
C PHE A 512 42.96 38.35 -4.72
N GLU A 513 41.77 37.79 -4.68
CA GLU A 513 40.76 38.04 -3.65
C GLU A 513 40.33 36.72 -3.03
N TYR A 514 40.19 36.70 -1.71
CA TYR A 514 39.79 35.51 -0.96
C TYR A 514 38.59 35.90 -0.11
N TYR A 515 37.53 35.10 -0.19
CA TYR A 515 36.33 35.26 0.62
C TYR A 515 36.02 33.94 1.31
N SER A 516 35.65 34.02 2.58
CA SER A 516 35.14 32.86 3.29
C SER A 516 34.06 33.27 4.26
N SER A 517 33.10 32.38 4.45
CA SER A 517 32.09 32.52 5.47
C SER A 517 32.15 31.35 6.43
N TRP A 518 32.00 31.67 7.70
CA TRP A 518 32.12 30.70 8.78
C TRP A 518 30.91 30.81 9.69
N LYS A 519 30.32 29.66 10.00
CA LYS A 519 29.23 29.55 10.97
C LYS A 519 29.76 29.00 12.29
N ARG A 520 29.36 29.66 13.36
CA ARG A 520 29.64 29.19 14.72
C ARG A 520 28.47 28.33 15.18
N PHE A 521 28.76 27.13 15.66
CA PHE A 521 27.77 26.23 16.22
C PHE A 521 28.29 25.55 17.48
N LEU A 522 27.37 25.06 18.30
CA LEU A 522 27.65 24.32 19.52
C LEU A 522 27.56 22.83 19.19
N THR A 523 28.61 22.06 19.47
CA THR A 523 28.55 20.60 19.33
C THR A 523 27.63 20.00 20.39
N SER A 524 27.22 18.74 20.20
CA SER A 524 26.49 17.97 21.22
C SER A 524 27.23 17.87 22.57
N THR A 525 28.55 18.04 22.56
CA THR A 525 29.41 18.10 23.76
C THR A 525 29.52 19.49 24.39
N GLY A 526 28.78 20.49 23.88
CA GLY A 526 28.82 21.86 24.39
C GLY A 526 30.05 22.67 23.97
N VAL A 527 30.85 22.18 23.02
CA VAL A 527 32.04 22.88 22.51
C VAL A 527 31.63 23.77 21.33
N GLU A 528 31.99 25.04 21.40
CA GLU A 528 31.79 25.95 20.27
C GLU A 528 32.85 25.68 19.19
N THR A 529 32.42 25.42 17.96
CA THR A 529 33.31 25.27 16.80
C THR A 529 32.86 26.12 15.63
N ASN A 530 33.77 26.38 14.68
CA ASN A 530 33.48 27.09 13.45
C ASN A 530 33.48 26.12 12.27
N LYS A 531 32.44 26.18 11.44
CA LYS A 531 32.31 25.42 10.21
C LYS A 531 32.37 26.35 9.00
N ILE A 532 33.09 25.93 7.97
CA ILE A 532 33.13 26.64 6.69
C ILE A 532 31.75 26.50 6.05
N ASP A 533 31.14 27.63 5.74
CA ASP A 533 29.88 27.69 4.99
C ASP A 533 30.16 27.86 3.50
N PHE A 534 31.04 28.79 3.13
CA PHE A 534 31.60 28.85 1.78
C PHE A 534 33.03 29.39 1.80
N ALA A 535 33.79 29.09 0.75
CA ALA A 535 35.08 29.68 0.48
C ALA A 535 35.21 29.97 -1.02
N GLU A 536 35.83 31.09 -1.38
CA GLU A 536 36.00 31.53 -2.75
C GLU A 536 37.36 32.21 -2.93
N ILE A 537 38.02 31.90 -4.03
CA ILE A 537 39.27 32.51 -4.45
C ILE A 537 39.07 33.06 -5.86
N ASN A 538 39.26 34.36 -6.02
CA ASN A 538 39.20 35.05 -7.30
C ASN A 538 40.59 35.54 -7.69
N PHE A 539 40.96 35.35 -8.95
CA PHE A 539 42.18 35.89 -9.53
C PHE A 539 41.84 36.77 -10.73
N HIS A 540 42.12 38.06 -10.61
CA HIS A 540 41.85 39.08 -11.62
C HIS A 540 43.12 39.46 -12.37
N LYS A 541 43.07 39.43 -13.71
CA LYS A 541 44.15 39.86 -14.59
C LYS A 541 43.61 40.61 -15.80
N LYS A 542 43.76 41.94 -15.79
CA LYS A 542 43.26 42.86 -16.83
C LYS A 542 41.75 42.70 -17.06
N ASN A 543 41.36 42.07 -18.18
CA ASN A 543 39.97 41.84 -18.58
C ASN A 543 39.48 40.43 -18.27
N SER A 544 40.33 39.58 -17.69
CA SER A 544 39.97 38.21 -17.34
C SER A 544 39.92 38.02 -15.84
N SER A 545 39.00 37.19 -15.35
CA SER A 545 39.03 36.68 -13.99
C SER A 545 38.81 35.17 -13.96
N PHE A 546 39.39 34.53 -12.96
CA PHE A 546 39.20 33.12 -12.65
C PHE A 546 38.68 33.00 -11.22
N SER A 547 37.65 32.19 -11.01
CA SER A 547 37.08 31.94 -9.70
C SER A 547 37.13 30.45 -9.37
N PHE A 548 37.41 30.13 -8.12
CA PHE A 548 37.22 28.82 -7.55
C PHE A 548 36.45 28.96 -6.25
N SER A 549 35.33 28.27 -6.11
CA SER A 549 34.54 28.30 -4.88
C SER A 549 34.09 26.92 -4.44
N TYR A 550 33.89 26.81 -3.13
CA TYR A 550 33.26 25.69 -2.45
C TYR A 550 32.10 26.18 -1.60
N GLY A 551 31.00 25.44 -1.55
CA GLY A 551 29.89 25.73 -0.63
C GLY A 551 29.00 26.91 -1.05
N LYS A 552 29.02 27.29 -2.34
CA LYS A 552 28.36 28.48 -2.89
C LYS A 552 27.57 28.10 -4.14
N ASN A 553 26.35 28.63 -4.29
CA ASN A 553 25.57 28.44 -5.52
C ASN A 553 26.33 29.06 -6.72
N PRO A 554 26.63 28.29 -7.78
CA PRO A 554 27.41 28.77 -8.92
C PRO A 554 26.80 29.97 -9.66
N SER A 555 25.48 30.18 -9.61
CA SER A 555 24.80 31.27 -10.33
C SER A 555 25.16 32.67 -9.85
N THR A 556 25.79 32.81 -8.68
CA THR A 556 26.18 34.13 -8.13
C THR A 556 27.20 34.87 -9.01
N ASN A 557 27.86 34.21 -9.96
CA ASN A 557 28.86 34.84 -10.85
C ASN A 557 28.30 35.94 -11.76
N PHE A 558 26.98 36.04 -11.93
CA PHE A 558 26.35 37.17 -12.62
C PHE A 558 26.54 38.49 -11.84
N LEU A 559 26.60 38.38 -10.51
CA LEU A 559 26.73 39.48 -9.56
C LEU A 559 28.20 39.71 -9.24
N ASP A 560 28.59 40.97 -9.03
CA ASP A 560 29.88 41.23 -8.39
C ASP A 560 29.77 41.07 -6.86
N THR A 561 30.92 40.98 -6.18
CA THR A 561 30.98 40.78 -4.72
C THR A 561 30.21 41.85 -3.94
N SER A 562 30.20 43.09 -4.42
CA SER A 562 29.53 44.20 -3.74
C SER A 562 28.01 44.09 -3.85
N GLU A 563 27.51 43.60 -4.99
CA GLU A 563 26.11 43.35 -5.26
C GLU A 563 25.59 42.14 -4.49
N GLU A 564 26.37 41.05 -4.46
CA GLU A 564 26.05 39.88 -3.65
C GLU A 564 25.91 40.27 -2.17
N LEU A 565 26.84 41.09 -1.66
CA LEU A 565 26.77 41.63 -0.30
C LEU A 565 25.54 42.53 -0.09
N LEU A 566 25.14 43.32 -1.09
CA LEU A 566 23.97 44.18 -1.02
C LEU A 566 22.67 43.38 -0.95
N ILE A 567 22.52 42.37 -1.81
CA ILE A 567 21.36 41.46 -1.85
C ILE A 567 21.28 40.68 -0.53
N TYR A 568 22.40 40.12 -0.09
CA TYR A 568 22.48 39.41 1.16
C TYR A 568 22.09 40.29 2.35
N LYS A 569 22.56 41.55 2.42
CA LYS A 569 22.14 42.48 3.49
C LYS A 569 20.68 42.90 3.37
N SER A 570 20.11 42.88 2.18
CA SER A 570 18.71 43.24 1.94
C SER A 570 17.74 42.19 2.49
N PHE A 571 18.05 40.90 2.28
CA PHE A 571 17.10 39.80 2.53
C PHE A 571 17.58 38.76 3.56
N TYR A 572 18.88 38.76 3.90
CA TYR A 572 19.55 37.69 4.68
C TYR A 572 19.23 36.28 4.16
N ASP A 573 19.03 36.19 2.84
CA ASP A 573 18.63 35.01 2.10
C ASP A 573 19.72 34.73 1.06
N LYS A 574 20.30 33.54 1.12
CA LYS A 574 21.41 33.13 0.23
C LYS A 574 20.93 32.66 -1.13
N GLU A 575 19.66 32.28 -1.20
CA GLU A 575 18.98 31.84 -2.42
C GLU A 575 18.29 33.03 -3.12
N ALA A 576 18.55 34.27 -2.67
CA ALA A 576 17.99 35.45 -3.30
C ALA A 576 18.64 35.70 -4.66
N LEU A 577 17.79 35.76 -5.70
CA LEU A 577 18.13 36.10 -7.08
C LEU A 577 19.09 35.11 -7.73
N THR A 578 19.17 33.88 -7.21
CA THR A 578 19.96 32.79 -7.78
C THR A 578 19.14 31.97 -8.78
N ASN A 579 19.82 31.16 -9.60
CA ASN A 579 19.16 30.08 -10.32
C ASN A 579 18.92 28.93 -9.32
N PRO A 580 17.66 28.51 -9.11
CA PRO A 580 17.31 27.56 -8.05
C PRO A 580 17.80 26.13 -8.30
N TRP A 581 17.92 25.68 -9.55
CA TRP A 581 18.42 24.33 -9.86
C TRP A 581 19.91 24.19 -9.53
N LEU A 582 20.66 25.30 -9.50
CA LEU A 582 22.06 25.32 -9.09
C LEU A 582 22.24 25.25 -7.56
N ASN A 583 21.17 25.23 -6.77
CA ASN A 583 21.23 24.86 -5.35
C ASN A 583 21.55 23.36 -5.16
N LEU A 584 21.28 22.52 -6.17
CA LEU A 584 21.60 21.08 -6.17
C LEU A 584 23.10 20.79 -6.10
N VAL A 585 23.94 21.81 -6.30
CA VAL A 585 25.41 21.70 -6.26
C VAL A 585 26.04 22.65 -5.24
N GLU A 586 25.24 23.24 -4.34
CA GLU A 586 25.73 24.22 -3.37
C GLU A 586 26.84 23.64 -2.49
N GLU A 587 26.68 22.41 -2.00
CA GLU A 587 27.72 21.68 -1.26
C GLU A 587 28.67 20.99 -2.25
N GLY A 588 29.35 21.82 -3.04
CA GLY A 588 30.19 21.38 -4.14
C GLY A 588 31.28 22.37 -4.47
N TYR A 589 31.95 22.13 -5.60
CA TYR A 589 32.98 22.98 -6.15
C TYR A 589 32.50 23.62 -7.44
N SER A 590 32.92 24.85 -7.70
CA SER A 590 32.72 25.52 -8.98
C SER A 590 33.96 26.26 -9.44
N LEU A 591 34.27 26.12 -10.72
CA LEU A 591 35.36 26.79 -11.42
C LEU A 591 34.77 27.76 -12.45
N GLY A 592 35.02 29.06 -12.27
CA GLY A 592 34.55 30.10 -13.16
C GLY A 592 35.69 30.76 -13.95
N PHE A 593 35.38 31.12 -15.20
CA PHE A 593 36.20 31.98 -16.03
C PHE A 593 35.34 33.09 -16.59
N SER A 594 35.76 34.34 -16.39
CA SER A 594 35.09 35.51 -16.95
C SER A 594 36.05 36.31 -17.82
N ASN A 595 35.56 36.83 -18.94
CA ASN A 595 36.30 37.71 -19.83
C ASN A 595 35.46 38.89 -20.31
N LYS A 596 36.05 40.08 -20.30
CA LYS A 596 35.45 41.30 -20.85
C LYS A 596 36.02 41.64 -22.24
N LEU A 597 35.14 41.60 -23.24
CA LEU A 597 35.39 42.00 -24.62
C LEU A 597 34.53 43.25 -24.94
N ASN A 598 35.14 44.44 -24.86
CA ASN A 598 34.45 45.73 -25.00
C ASN A 598 33.31 45.92 -23.96
N THR A 599 32.06 45.89 -24.40
CA THR A 599 30.86 45.99 -23.54
C THR A 599 30.25 44.63 -23.20
N LEU A 600 30.71 43.57 -23.87
CA LEU A 600 30.23 42.20 -23.68
C LEU A 600 31.10 41.49 -22.64
N TYR A 601 30.45 40.83 -21.69
CA TYR A 601 31.08 39.92 -20.74
C TYR A 601 30.69 38.48 -21.09
N PHE A 602 31.68 37.60 -21.05
CA PHE A 602 31.54 36.17 -21.27
C PHE A 602 31.93 35.45 -19.98
N ASP A 603 31.04 34.64 -19.44
CA ASP A 603 31.29 33.85 -18.23
C ASP A 603 31.02 32.37 -18.47
N LEU A 604 32.03 31.54 -18.26
CA LEU A 604 31.92 30.09 -18.29
C LEU A 604 32.07 29.58 -16.86
N ASN A 605 31.19 28.69 -16.42
CA ASN A 605 31.32 28.03 -15.13
C ASN A 605 31.11 26.52 -15.26
N ILE A 606 31.92 25.74 -14.55
CA ILE A 606 31.81 24.30 -14.44
C ILE A 606 31.69 23.96 -12.95
N PHE A 607 30.76 23.09 -12.59
CA PHE A 607 30.45 22.80 -11.20
C PHE A 607 30.11 21.32 -10.99
N SER A 608 30.36 20.83 -9.77
CA SER A 608 29.98 19.50 -9.31
C SER A 608 29.74 19.55 -7.81
N GLY A 609 28.68 18.91 -7.32
CA GLY A 609 28.35 18.97 -5.91
C GLY A 609 27.07 18.25 -5.53
N PHE A 610 26.64 18.52 -4.31
CA PHE A 610 25.43 17.98 -3.74
C PHE A 610 24.54 19.10 -3.22
N LYS A 611 23.25 18.79 -3.07
CA LYS A 611 22.36 19.64 -2.32
C LYS A 611 22.76 19.64 -0.85
N ARG A 612 22.91 20.83 -0.30
CA ARG A 612 23.19 21.05 1.12
C ARG A 612 21.95 20.73 1.95
N ASP A 613 22.10 19.88 2.97
CA ASP A 613 20.99 19.58 3.88
C ASP A 613 20.65 20.76 4.78
N GLU A 614 19.46 20.79 5.36
CA GLU A 614 19.09 21.85 6.32
C GLU A 614 19.91 21.76 7.61
N ASP A 615 20.22 20.55 8.06
CA ASP A 615 20.96 20.22 9.27
C ASP A 615 22.47 20.09 9.04
N TRP A 616 22.97 20.49 7.86
CA TRP A 616 24.38 20.32 7.48
C TRP A 616 25.36 20.87 8.54
N PHE A 617 24.96 21.89 9.31
CA PHE A 617 25.78 22.48 10.37
C PHE A 617 25.99 21.55 11.58
N LEU A 618 25.16 20.52 11.75
CA LEU A 618 25.32 19.45 12.76
C LEU A 618 26.28 18.35 12.29
N LYS A 619 26.53 18.23 10.98
CA LYS A 619 27.37 17.19 10.39
C LYS A 619 28.87 17.56 10.47
N PRO A 620 29.80 16.60 10.47
CA PRO A 620 31.24 16.87 10.40
C PRO A 620 31.64 17.72 9.17
N ASN A 621 32.80 18.37 9.22
CA ASN A 621 33.35 19.08 8.06
C ASN A 621 33.80 18.09 6.98
N PHE A 622 33.57 18.43 5.70
CA PHE A 622 33.92 17.58 4.55
C PHE A 622 33.28 16.17 4.59
N TYR A 623 32.10 16.06 5.21
CA TYR A 623 31.32 14.85 5.20
C TYR A 623 30.62 14.73 3.84
N PHE A 624 31.09 13.81 3.00
CA PHE A 624 30.46 13.47 1.73
C PHE A 624 29.61 12.21 1.94
N ASP A 625 28.30 12.39 1.95
CA ASP A 625 27.37 11.27 1.99
C ASP A 625 27.36 10.59 0.61
N LYS A 626 27.89 9.37 0.54
CA LYS A 626 27.97 8.59 -0.70
C LYS A 626 26.60 8.19 -1.24
N ASN A 627 25.55 8.28 -0.42
CA ASN A 627 24.20 7.91 -0.82
C ASN A 627 23.41 9.08 -1.42
N LYS A 628 24.01 10.27 -1.51
CA LYS A 628 23.36 11.44 -2.14
C LYS A 628 23.56 11.48 -3.65
N ASN A 629 22.52 11.97 -4.31
CA ASN A 629 22.54 12.26 -5.73
C ASN A 629 23.50 13.43 -6.01
N GLU A 630 24.65 13.10 -6.61
CA GLU A 630 25.58 14.11 -7.12
C GLU A 630 24.96 14.80 -8.33
N SER A 631 25.14 16.11 -8.41
CA SER A 631 24.80 16.91 -9.58
C SER A 631 26.04 17.59 -10.14
N LYS A 632 26.14 17.66 -11.47
CA LYS A 632 27.29 18.26 -12.16
C LYS A 632 26.85 18.93 -13.44
N GLY A 633 27.62 19.90 -13.91
CA GLY A 633 27.26 20.60 -15.11
C GLY A 633 28.15 21.78 -15.43
N PHE A 634 27.69 22.56 -16.40
CA PHE A 634 28.32 23.80 -16.79
C PHE A 634 27.28 24.78 -17.32
N TYR A 635 27.61 26.06 -17.28
CA TYR A 635 26.81 27.07 -17.97
C TYR A 635 27.68 28.13 -18.62
N LEU A 636 27.10 28.77 -19.62
CA LEU A 636 27.62 29.95 -20.29
C LEU A 636 26.69 31.12 -20.02
N THR A 637 27.24 32.27 -19.62
CA THR A 637 26.51 33.53 -19.50
C THR A 637 27.10 34.59 -20.43
N LEU A 638 26.24 35.28 -21.16
CA LEU A 638 26.57 36.47 -21.93
C LEU A 638 25.93 37.68 -21.28
N ARG A 639 26.72 38.67 -20.87
CA ARG A 639 26.21 39.90 -20.25
C ARG A 639 26.55 41.13 -21.08
N ASN A 640 25.60 42.04 -21.23
CA ASN A 640 25.81 43.29 -21.93
C ASN A 640 25.12 44.46 -21.21
N ASN A 641 25.75 45.63 -21.24
CA ASN A 641 25.16 46.86 -20.74
C ASN A 641 24.30 47.49 -21.83
N ILE A 642 22.98 47.42 -21.66
CA ILE A 642 22.01 48.06 -22.52
C ILE A 642 21.64 49.44 -21.92
N LEU A 643 21.48 50.44 -22.78
CA LEU A 643 21.08 51.80 -22.41
C LEU A 643 21.97 52.47 -21.34
N SER A 644 23.25 52.08 -21.23
CA SER A 644 24.26 52.58 -20.25
C SER A 644 23.95 52.40 -18.76
N LYS A 645 22.73 51.97 -18.41
CA LYS A 645 22.23 51.88 -17.02
C LYS A 645 21.61 50.54 -16.67
N VAL A 646 21.44 49.61 -17.61
CA VAL A 646 20.85 48.29 -17.36
C VAL A 646 21.80 47.23 -17.87
N MET A 647 22.17 46.27 -17.03
CA MET A 647 22.92 45.09 -17.45
C MET A 647 21.95 43.94 -17.62
N LEU A 648 21.93 43.32 -18.80
CA LEU A 648 21.22 42.08 -19.06
C LEU A 648 22.23 40.94 -19.15
N GLY A 649 21.88 39.78 -18.60
CA GLY A 649 22.58 38.52 -18.72
C GLY A 649 21.66 37.46 -19.28
N TYR A 650 22.16 36.72 -20.26
CA TYR A 650 21.52 35.51 -20.76
C TYR A 650 22.41 34.32 -20.43
N THR A 651 21.88 33.40 -19.65
CA THR A 651 22.55 32.17 -19.22
C THR A 651 21.90 30.98 -19.88
N ILE A 652 22.72 30.04 -20.36
CA ILE A 652 22.30 28.70 -20.78
C ILE A 652 23.23 27.68 -20.13
N GLY A 653 22.70 26.56 -19.68
CA GLY A 653 23.49 25.53 -19.03
C GLY A 653 22.90 24.15 -19.14
N LEU A 654 23.75 23.17 -18.87
CA LEU A 654 23.39 21.77 -18.74
C LEU A 654 23.68 21.32 -17.31
N LEU A 655 22.77 20.53 -16.76
CA LEU A 655 22.87 19.96 -15.42
C LEU A 655 22.46 18.49 -15.50
N GLU A 656 23.33 17.62 -15.03
CA GLU A 656 23.11 16.19 -14.90
C GLU A 656 23.03 15.85 -13.41
N THR A 657 22.01 15.09 -13.01
CA THR A 657 21.79 14.63 -11.63
C THR A 657 21.72 13.12 -11.63
N ASN A 658 22.60 12.49 -10.85
CA ASN A 658 22.65 11.04 -10.79
C ASN A 658 21.44 10.47 -10.03
N ASN A 659 20.85 9.38 -10.52
CA ASN A 659 19.78 8.60 -9.85
C ASN A 659 18.66 9.45 -9.20
N GLY A 660 18.20 10.50 -9.88
CA GLY A 660 17.15 11.36 -9.32
C GLY A 660 16.69 12.45 -10.25
N LEU A 661 15.58 13.09 -9.86
CA LEU A 661 14.96 14.20 -10.58
C LEU A 661 14.94 15.42 -9.69
N PHE A 662 15.97 16.26 -9.80
CA PHE A 662 16.16 17.42 -8.92
C PHE A 662 16.00 17.07 -7.43
N ASP A 663 14.98 17.64 -6.78
CA ASP A 663 14.67 17.47 -5.36
C ASP A 663 13.67 16.33 -5.07
N ASN A 664 13.27 15.58 -6.10
CA ASN A 664 12.34 14.47 -5.98
C ASN A 664 13.11 13.16 -5.83
N SER A 665 12.59 12.23 -5.02
CA SER A 665 13.18 10.90 -4.87
C SER A 665 12.15 9.81 -5.13
N PHE A 666 12.61 8.74 -5.76
CA PHE A 666 11.79 7.59 -6.16
C PHE A 666 12.46 6.34 -5.59
N ASN A 667 11.69 5.47 -4.96
CA ASN A 667 12.23 4.35 -4.21
C ASN A 667 11.45 3.07 -4.50
N GLY A 668 12.13 1.93 -4.37
CA GLY A 668 11.53 0.60 -4.51
C GLY A 668 10.90 0.40 -5.88
N ALA A 669 9.60 0.13 -5.93
CA ALA A 669 8.88 -0.13 -7.17
C ALA A 669 8.73 1.11 -8.09
N PHE A 670 9.03 2.31 -7.58
CA PHE A 670 8.98 3.56 -8.34
C PHE A 670 10.35 4.03 -8.84
N ASP A 671 11.42 3.31 -8.51
CA ASP A 671 12.80 3.75 -8.74
C ASP A 671 13.10 4.10 -10.21
N ILE A 672 14.01 5.04 -10.40
CA ILE A 672 14.46 5.56 -11.69
C ILE A 672 15.97 5.33 -11.79
N ILE A 673 16.37 4.48 -12.73
CA ILE A 673 17.74 3.99 -12.85
C ILE A 673 18.63 4.94 -13.69
N GLU A 674 18.03 5.83 -14.49
CA GLU A 674 18.76 6.71 -15.40
C GLU A 674 19.08 8.08 -14.76
N ASP A 675 20.28 8.59 -15.02
CA ASP A 675 20.68 9.97 -14.68
C ASP A 675 19.76 10.97 -15.40
N SER A 676 19.22 11.95 -14.65
CA SER A 676 18.40 12.98 -15.27
C SER A 676 19.29 14.07 -15.88
N LYS A 677 18.97 14.45 -17.12
CA LYS A 677 19.65 15.51 -17.85
C LYS A 677 18.70 16.68 -18.06
N SER A 678 19.13 17.85 -17.65
CA SER A 678 18.35 19.07 -17.75
C SER A 678 19.11 20.16 -18.49
N PHE A 679 18.38 20.88 -19.33
CA PHE A 679 18.80 22.13 -19.92
C PHE A 679 18.14 23.26 -19.16
N PHE A 680 18.91 24.22 -18.68
CA PHE A 680 18.35 25.41 -18.04
C PHE A 680 18.78 26.67 -18.77
N SER A 681 17.89 27.66 -18.72
CA SER A 681 18.15 29.01 -19.21
C SER A 681 17.75 30.04 -18.16
N SER A 682 18.43 31.18 -18.17
CA SER A 682 18.12 32.27 -17.25
C SER A 682 18.31 33.62 -17.91
N ILE A 683 17.37 34.53 -17.64
CA ILE A 683 17.48 35.95 -17.99
C ILE A 683 17.66 36.70 -16.68
N SER A 684 18.85 37.25 -16.49
CA SER A 684 19.17 38.07 -15.32
C SER A 684 19.28 39.53 -15.72
N PHE A 685 18.79 40.44 -14.90
CA PHE A 685 18.88 41.87 -15.17
C PHE A 685 19.20 42.65 -13.91
N LYS A 686 19.92 43.75 -14.07
CA LYS A 686 20.11 44.74 -12.99
C LYS A 686 20.18 46.16 -13.53
N SER A 687 19.69 47.12 -12.77
CA SER A 687 19.80 48.54 -13.07
C SER A 687 20.87 49.22 -12.22
N ALA A 688 21.49 50.25 -12.77
CA ALA A 688 22.22 51.23 -11.99
C ALA A 688 21.28 51.90 -10.98
N PHE A 689 21.83 52.31 -9.84
CA PHE A 689 21.09 53.02 -8.81
C PHE A 689 20.78 54.46 -9.26
N VAL A 690 19.50 54.80 -9.42
CA VAL A 690 19.04 56.16 -9.75
C VAL A 690 18.23 56.69 -8.57
N ASN A 691 18.62 57.83 -8.01
CA ASN A 691 18.07 58.33 -6.74
C ASN A 691 18.10 57.25 -5.64
N ASP A 692 19.19 56.48 -5.60
CA ASP A 692 19.43 55.32 -4.74
C ASP A 692 18.43 54.15 -4.89
N TRP A 693 17.58 54.14 -5.92
CA TRP A 693 16.76 52.98 -6.27
C TRP A 693 17.47 52.12 -7.32
N GLY A 694 17.56 50.83 -7.07
CA GLY A 694 18.08 49.83 -7.99
C GLY A 694 17.14 48.64 -8.11
N PHE A 695 17.06 48.09 -9.32
CA PHE A 695 16.23 46.93 -9.63
C PHE A 695 17.12 45.76 -10.05
N ILE A 696 16.78 44.56 -9.62
CA ILE A 696 17.51 43.34 -9.93
C ILE A 696 16.53 42.17 -10.04
N GLY A 697 16.78 41.22 -10.93
CA GLY A 697 15.92 40.06 -11.05
C GLY A 697 16.48 38.96 -11.93
N SER A 698 15.89 37.78 -11.80
CA SER A 698 16.14 36.62 -12.63
C SER A 698 14.81 35.95 -13.01
N LEU A 699 14.72 35.52 -14.26
CA LEU A 699 13.70 34.62 -14.77
C LEU A 699 14.42 33.33 -15.17
N ASN A 700 14.01 32.19 -14.65
CA ASN A 700 14.69 30.92 -14.92
C ASN A 700 13.71 29.89 -15.45
N HIS A 701 14.15 29.11 -16.43
CA HIS A 701 13.40 28.02 -17.04
C HIS A 701 14.30 26.78 -17.16
N ALA A 702 13.77 25.60 -16.86
CA ALA A 702 14.44 24.33 -17.05
C ALA A 702 13.54 23.37 -17.82
N ASP A 703 14.15 22.66 -18.74
CA ASP A 703 13.58 21.57 -19.53
C ASP A 703 14.37 20.31 -19.18
N ILE A 704 13.66 19.25 -18.80
CA ILE A 704 14.24 17.99 -18.38
C ILE A 704 13.98 16.95 -19.47
N SER A 705 15.06 16.28 -19.89
CA SER A 705 15.01 15.22 -20.89
C SER A 705 14.08 14.11 -20.42
N ASN A 706 13.39 13.48 -21.38
CA ASN A 706 12.51 12.35 -21.07
C ASN A 706 13.27 11.25 -20.31
N ILE A 707 12.64 10.73 -19.29
CA ILE A 707 13.19 9.68 -18.42
C ILE A 707 12.39 8.41 -18.66
N SER A 708 13.08 7.31 -18.97
CA SER A 708 12.46 5.99 -19.13
C SER A 708 12.91 5.03 -18.03
N SER A 709 11.99 4.16 -17.59
CA SER A 709 12.30 3.13 -16.60
C SER A 709 11.49 1.86 -16.84
N ASP A 710 12.03 0.73 -16.40
CA ASP A 710 11.38 -0.58 -16.47
C ASP A 710 10.50 -0.87 -15.23
N LYS A 711 10.41 0.07 -14.29
CA LYS A 711 9.64 0.01 -13.04
C LYS A 711 8.21 0.56 -13.21
N PHE A 712 7.53 0.87 -12.10
CA PHE A 712 6.15 1.37 -12.14
C PHE A 712 6.06 2.73 -12.82
N ILE A 713 7.08 3.59 -12.71
CA ILE A 713 7.18 4.78 -13.56
C ILE A 713 7.81 4.33 -14.87
N ARG A 714 7.05 4.37 -15.97
CA ARG A 714 7.55 3.97 -17.29
C ARG A 714 8.22 5.11 -18.02
N ASN A 715 7.62 6.28 -17.94
CA ASN A 715 8.07 7.45 -18.67
C ASN A 715 7.69 8.74 -17.92
N ILE A 716 8.61 9.69 -17.86
CA ILE A 716 8.34 11.09 -17.51
C ILE A 716 8.74 11.92 -18.72
N SER A 717 7.79 12.62 -19.33
CA SER A 717 8.05 13.46 -20.50
C SER A 717 7.53 14.89 -20.34
N ASP A 718 8.07 15.76 -21.19
CA ASP A 718 7.66 17.16 -21.31
C ASP A 718 7.73 17.92 -19.98
N LEU A 719 8.71 17.57 -19.13
CA LEU A 719 8.87 18.17 -17.82
C LEU A 719 9.55 19.52 -17.95
N GLU A 720 8.77 20.57 -17.71
CA GLU A 720 9.22 21.96 -17.72
C GLU A 720 8.99 22.62 -16.38
N GLU A 721 10.03 23.26 -15.83
CA GLU A 721 9.94 24.06 -14.61
C GLU A 721 10.23 25.54 -14.88
N PHE A 722 9.53 26.41 -14.16
CA PHE A 722 9.72 27.86 -14.22
C PHE A 722 9.83 28.49 -12.84
N SER A 723 10.74 29.45 -12.69
CA SER A 723 10.88 30.28 -11.48
C SER A 723 11.20 31.73 -11.84
N PHE A 724 10.91 32.63 -10.92
CA PHE A 724 11.35 34.01 -11.03
C PHE A 724 11.63 34.62 -9.66
N ASP A 725 12.54 35.58 -9.63
CA ASP A 725 12.87 36.34 -8.44
C ASP A 725 13.23 37.76 -8.83
N ILE A 726 12.49 38.74 -8.33
CA ILE A 726 12.62 40.14 -8.73
C ILE A 726 12.61 41.02 -7.49
N ALA A 727 13.60 41.89 -7.37
CA ALA A 727 13.79 42.77 -6.24
C ALA A 727 14.01 44.24 -6.63
N LEU A 728 13.44 45.13 -5.82
CA LEU A 728 13.64 46.57 -5.83
C LEU A 728 14.29 46.99 -4.51
N ILE A 729 15.44 47.66 -4.56
CA ILE A 729 16.24 48.02 -3.40
C ILE A 729 16.47 49.53 -3.37
N LYS A 730 16.15 50.19 -2.26
CA LYS A 730 16.48 51.60 -1.96
C LYS A 730 17.60 51.66 -0.93
N LYS A 731 18.71 52.32 -1.28
CA LYS A 731 19.77 52.66 -0.31
C LYS A 731 19.43 53.95 0.43
N SER A 732 19.82 54.05 1.70
CA SER A 732 19.66 55.26 2.52
C SER A 732 18.22 55.80 2.48
N PHE A 733 17.25 54.97 2.86
CA PHE A 733 15.83 55.29 2.93
C PHE A 733 15.53 56.23 4.11
N PHE A 734 15.79 55.80 5.36
CA PHE A 734 15.63 56.65 6.54
C PHE A 734 16.95 57.20 7.06
N LYS A 735 18.03 56.41 6.97
CA LYS A 735 19.35 56.75 7.51
C LYS A 735 20.46 56.24 6.59
N LYS A 736 21.63 56.89 6.64
CA LYS A 736 22.80 56.40 5.91
C LYS A 736 23.08 54.93 6.27
N ASN A 737 23.28 54.08 5.26
CA ASN A 737 23.51 52.63 5.35
C ASN A 737 22.30 51.74 5.69
N ASP A 738 21.08 52.27 5.72
CA ASP A 738 19.90 51.40 5.70
C ASP A 738 19.50 51.00 4.26
N LEU A 739 18.77 49.90 4.16
CA LEU A 739 18.21 49.35 2.94
C LEU A 739 16.72 49.12 3.16
N LEU A 740 15.89 49.64 2.26
CA LEU A 740 14.50 49.23 2.13
C LEU A 740 14.39 48.40 0.85
N SER A 741 13.87 47.19 0.96
CA SER A 741 13.83 46.26 -0.17
C SER A 741 12.46 45.61 -0.31
N PHE A 742 12.02 45.46 -1.55
CA PHE A 742 10.81 44.74 -1.94
C PHE A 742 11.21 43.61 -2.87
N ARG A 743 10.62 42.43 -2.72
CA ARG A 743 10.91 41.27 -3.56
C ARG A 743 9.63 40.52 -3.87
N ILE A 744 9.47 40.10 -5.12
CA ILE A 744 8.43 39.18 -5.56
C ILE A 744 9.11 37.96 -6.16
N LYS A 745 8.73 36.77 -5.72
CA LYS A 745 9.33 35.53 -6.21
C LYS A 745 8.33 34.38 -6.30
N GLN A 746 8.69 33.41 -7.13
CA GLN A 746 8.08 32.08 -7.22
C GLN A 746 9.23 31.05 -7.24
N ASP A 747 9.22 30.13 -6.28
CA ASP A 747 10.08 28.95 -6.28
C ASP A 747 9.79 28.07 -7.54
N PRO A 748 10.67 27.16 -7.98
CA PRO A 748 10.44 26.35 -9.19
C PRO A 748 9.08 25.66 -9.19
N ARG A 749 8.31 25.82 -10.27
CA ARG A 749 6.99 25.23 -10.46
C ARG A 749 6.95 24.45 -11.76
N ILE A 750 6.36 23.25 -11.76
CA ILE A 750 6.06 22.52 -12.99
C ILE A 750 4.98 23.25 -13.81
N GLU A 751 5.29 23.54 -15.07
CA GLU A 751 4.36 24.15 -16.02
C GLU A 751 3.66 23.10 -16.90
N ASN A 752 4.41 22.09 -17.32
CA ASN A 752 3.94 20.94 -18.08
C ASN A 752 4.71 19.68 -17.66
N THR A 753 4.04 18.52 -17.67
CA THR A 753 4.66 17.19 -17.69
C THR A 753 3.59 16.10 -17.81
N GLN A 754 3.97 14.97 -18.39
CA GLN A 754 3.20 13.73 -18.45
C GLN A 754 3.97 12.62 -17.76
N ILE A 755 3.32 11.88 -16.86
CA ILE A 755 3.89 10.66 -16.26
C ILE A 755 3.06 9.45 -16.64
N SER A 756 3.74 8.45 -17.19
CA SER A 756 3.19 7.14 -17.50
C SER A 756 3.53 6.16 -16.38
N PHE A 757 2.50 5.60 -15.75
CA PHE A 757 2.59 4.54 -14.76
C PHE A 757 2.20 3.18 -15.35
N TYR A 758 2.74 2.12 -14.76
CA TYR A 758 2.40 0.73 -15.06
C TYR A 758 2.18 -0.02 -13.75
N PHE A 759 0.92 -0.03 -13.31
CA PHE A 759 0.56 -0.53 -11.98
C PHE A 759 -0.01 -1.94 -12.05
N PRO A 760 0.29 -2.79 -11.04
CA PRO A 760 -0.40 -4.06 -10.88
C PRO A 760 -1.88 -3.83 -10.57
N GLU A 761 -2.77 -4.62 -11.17
CA GLU A 761 -4.22 -4.60 -10.95
C GLU A 761 -4.71 -5.88 -10.25
N GLY A 762 -3.98 -6.98 -10.39
CA GLY A 762 -4.32 -8.27 -9.79
C GLY A 762 -3.44 -9.36 -10.39
N ARG A 763 -3.85 -10.61 -10.28
CA ARG A 763 -3.19 -11.74 -10.95
C ARG A 763 -4.20 -12.73 -11.49
N ASP A 764 -3.76 -13.65 -12.33
CA ASP A 764 -4.50 -14.87 -12.63
C ASP A 764 -4.10 -15.99 -11.63
N PRO A 765 -4.81 -17.12 -11.58
CA PRO A 765 -4.49 -18.22 -10.67
C PRO A 765 -3.10 -18.84 -10.89
N SER A 766 -2.54 -18.71 -12.10
CA SER A 766 -1.18 -19.18 -12.45
C SER A 766 -0.06 -18.34 -11.81
N GLY A 767 -0.40 -17.18 -11.25
CA GLY A 767 0.55 -16.25 -10.63
C GLY A 767 0.99 -15.13 -11.56
N SER A 768 0.45 -15.05 -12.78
CA SER A 768 0.78 -13.97 -13.72
C SER A 768 0.05 -12.70 -13.30
N ILE A 769 0.80 -11.62 -13.12
CA ILE A 769 0.29 -10.34 -12.64
C ILE A 769 -0.22 -9.53 -13.82
N ASN A 770 -1.46 -9.06 -13.72
CA ASN A 770 -2.07 -8.15 -14.67
C ASN A 770 -1.65 -6.73 -14.33
N PHE A 771 -1.22 -5.98 -15.34
CA PHE A 771 -0.81 -4.58 -15.19
C PHE A 771 -1.62 -3.65 -16.08
N LYS A 772 -1.79 -2.43 -15.59
CA LYS A 772 -2.51 -1.36 -16.25
C LYS A 772 -1.60 -0.15 -16.45
N SER A 773 -1.56 0.32 -17.70
CA SER A 773 -0.89 1.58 -18.04
C SER A 773 -1.79 2.76 -17.73
N VAL A 774 -1.27 3.75 -17.01
CA VAL A 774 -2.00 4.97 -16.63
C VAL A 774 -1.16 6.18 -17.00
N ASN A 775 -1.64 7.03 -17.91
CA ASN A 775 -0.93 8.23 -18.36
C ASN A 775 -1.61 9.46 -17.78
N LEU A 776 -0.88 10.24 -16.97
CA LEU A 776 -1.45 11.35 -16.21
C LEU A 776 -0.71 12.66 -16.50
N PRO A 777 -1.44 13.75 -16.80
CA PRO A 777 -0.87 15.08 -16.74
C PRO A 777 -0.59 15.43 -15.27
N ILE A 778 0.58 15.98 -14.98
CA ILE A 778 0.93 16.42 -13.63
C ILE A 778 1.03 17.95 -13.64
N LYS A 779 0.14 18.60 -12.90
CA LYS A 779 0.13 20.06 -12.76
C LYS A 779 -0.26 20.49 -11.34
N PRO A 780 0.54 21.34 -10.67
CA PRO A 780 0.19 21.82 -9.34
C PRO A 780 -1.13 22.60 -9.35
N SER A 781 -1.95 22.43 -8.31
CA SER A 781 -3.28 23.05 -8.24
C SER A 781 -3.23 24.59 -8.12
N GLY A 782 -2.16 25.11 -7.53
CA GLY A 782 -1.91 26.52 -7.29
C GLY A 782 -0.65 27.05 -7.95
N ARG A 783 -0.33 28.30 -7.64
CA ARG A 783 0.91 28.96 -8.05
C ARG A 783 1.41 29.81 -6.89
N GLU A 784 2.58 29.44 -6.36
CA GLU A 784 3.13 30.15 -5.20
C GLU A 784 3.54 31.55 -5.63
N ILE A 785 3.08 32.57 -4.91
CA ILE A 785 3.59 33.93 -5.07
C ILE A 785 3.99 34.43 -3.70
N ASN A 786 5.27 34.76 -3.56
CA ASN A 786 5.86 35.28 -2.34
C ASN A 786 6.16 36.77 -2.54
N LEU A 787 5.55 37.60 -1.70
CA LEU A 787 5.71 39.05 -1.63
C LEU A 787 6.43 39.41 -0.35
N GLU A 788 7.62 39.93 -0.49
CA GLU A 788 8.53 40.22 0.61
C GLU A 788 8.84 41.71 0.69
N THR A 789 8.79 42.26 1.90
CA THR A 789 9.29 43.59 2.23
C THR A 789 10.28 43.49 3.37
N SER A 790 11.45 44.10 3.23
CA SER A 790 12.46 44.12 4.28
C SER A 790 13.04 45.51 4.51
N TRP A 791 13.39 45.77 5.75
CA TRP A 791 14.24 46.88 6.14
C TRP A 791 15.45 46.33 6.89
N SER A 792 16.65 46.68 6.46
CA SER A 792 17.88 46.30 7.15
C SER A 792 18.79 47.50 7.38
N PHE A 793 19.51 47.47 8.49
CA PHE A 793 20.52 48.48 8.81
C PHE A 793 21.71 47.80 9.43
N GLN A 794 22.91 48.15 8.97
CA GLN A 794 24.16 47.66 9.55
C GLN A 794 25.18 48.80 9.65
N ASN A 795 25.80 48.91 10.82
CA ASN A 795 27.01 49.69 11.06
C ASN A 795 28.07 48.84 11.77
N GLU A 796 29.17 49.45 12.20
CA GLU A 796 30.29 48.75 12.85
C GLU A 796 29.87 48.04 14.16
N ASN A 797 28.87 48.56 14.87
CA ASN A 797 28.52 48.10 16.21
C ASN A 797 27.16 47.39 16.30
N LYS A 798 26.30 47.49 15.28
CA LYS A 798 24.91 47.00 15.32
C LYS A 798 24.40 46.55 13.94
N LYS A 799 23.56 45.51 13.94
CA LYS A 799 22.68 45.08 12.84
C LYS A 799 21.22 45.11 13.30
N TYR A 800 20.33 45.50 12.40
CA TYR A 800 18.88 45.36 12.52
C TYR A 800 18.31 44.79 11.23
N TYR A 801 17.30 43.95 11.37
CA TYR A 801 16.57 43.37 10.25
C TYR A 801 15.09 43.24 10.61
N ILE A 802 14.22 43.83 9.79
CA ILE A 802 12.78 43.66 9.83
C ILE A 802 12.38 43.06 8.49
N ASN A 803 11.57 42.02 8.51
CA ASN A 803 11.06 41.38 7.30
C ASN A 803 9.59 41.01 7.48
N LEU A 804 8.80 41.32 6.46
CA LEU A 804 7.44 40.88 6.31
C LEU A 804 7.34 40.12 5.00
N ASN A 805 6.85 38.89 5.05
CA ASN A 805 6.71 38.00 3.90
C ASN A 805 5.28 37.46 3.84
N LEU A 806 4.60 37.70 2.72
CA LEU A 806 3.26 37.22 2.40
C LEU A 806 3.36 36.14 1.32
N ILE A 807 2.87 34.94 1.59
CA ILE A 807 2.91 33.81 0.66
C ILE A 807 1.49 33.38 0.32
N ARG A 808 1.16 33.40 -0.98
CA ARG A 808 -0.06 32.80 -1.52
C ARG A 808 0.28 31.44 -2.13
N ASP A 809 -0.60 30.45 -1.94
CA ASP A 809 -0.49 29.10 -2.52
C ASP A 809 0.89 28.46 -2.32
N LYS A 810 1.33 28.41 -1.06
CA LYS A 810 2.64 27.87 -0.68
C LYS A 810 2.84 26.45 -1.21
N ALA A 811 4.04 26.17 -1.68
CA ALA A 811 4.43 24.95 -2.37
C ALA A 811 3.54 24.64 -3.59
N HIS A 812 2.97 25.67 -4.22
CA HIS A 812 2.08 25.57 -5.36
C HIS A 812 0.77 24.80 -5.08
N ILE A 813 0.36 24.74 -3.82
CA ILE A 813 -0.90 24.12 -3.39
C ILE A 813 -1.94 25.24 -3.27
N LYS A 814 -3.06 25.11 -3.98
CA LYS A 814 -4.14 26.10 -3.96
C LYS A 814 -4.77 26.15 -2.57
N THR A 815 -4.77 27.33 -1.96
CA THR A 815 -5.40 27.54 -0.64
C THR A 815 -6.22 28.81 -0.63
N ASN A 816 -7.18 28.92 0.31
CA ASN A 816 -7.91 30.18 0.52
C ASN A 816 -7.16 31.15 1.43
N ASN A 817 -6.14 30.67 2.15
CA ASN A 817 -5.39 31.45 3.12
C ASN A 817 -4.20 32.18 2.48
N ILE A 818 -3.67 33.16 3.19
CA ILE A 818 -2.39 33.81 2.88
C ILE A 818 -1.50 33.59 4.11
N GLU A 819 -0.33 33.00 3.93
CA GLU A 819 0.63 32.89 5.03
C GLU A 819 1.38 34.21 5.21
N LEU A 820 1.49 34.65 6.45
CA LEU A 820 2.24 35.84 6.83
C LEU A 820 3.37 35.44 7.78
N ASN A 821 4.61 35.74 7.38
CA ASN A 821 5.80 35.56 8.20
C ASN A 821 6.38 36.93 8.54
N PHE A 822 6.70 37.14 9.82
CA PHE A 822 7.34 38.37 10.29
C PHE A 822 8.61 38.04 11.07
N ILE A 823 9.72 38.70 10.72
CA ILE A 823 11.01 38.56 11.42
C ILE A 823 11.44 39.93 11.90
N PHE A 824 11.82 39.98 13.17
CA PHE A 824 12.61 41.06 13.73
C PHE A 824 13.89 40.49 14.35
N ALA A 825 15.04 40.96 13.90
CA ALA A 825 16.33 40.55 14.42
C ALA A 825 17.22 41.76 14.73
N HIS A 826 17.95 41.67 15.85
CA HIS A 826 18.93 42.65 16.27
C HIS A 826 20.20 41.95 16.75
N GLN A 827 21.36 42.45 16.34
CA GLN A 827 22.65 42.02 16.86
C GLN A 827 23.51 43.24 17.20
N ARG A 828 24.20 43.18 18.34
CA ARG A 828 25.21 44.17 18.74
C ARG A 828 26.58 43.50 18.75
N PHE A 829 27.56 44.15 18.13
CA PHE A 829 28.97 43.76 18.20
C PHE A 829 29.62 44.47 19.38
N PHE A 830 30.45 43.74 20.12
CA PHE A 830 31.21 44.23 21.26
C PHE A 830 32.69 44.10 20.98
#